data_AF-A0A2I1GYN5-F1
#
_entry.id   AF-A0A2I1GYN5-F1
#
_cell.length_a   1.000
_cell.length_b   1.000
_cell.length_c   1.000
_cell.angle_alpha   90.00
_cell.angle_beta   90.00
_cell.angle_gamma   90.00
#
_symmetry.space_group_name_H-M   'P 1'
#
loop_
_entity.id
_entity.type
_entity.pdbx_description
1 polymer ?
#
loop_
_entity_poly.entity_id
_entity_poly.type
_entity_poly.pdbx_seq_one_letter_code
_entity_poly.pdbx_strand_id
1 'polypeptide(L)'
;MSITEKQNKNFNYVDWISKAIENNFITYYDYNEFKNKKKIENSNNFVGKIFKANWNNTNTNLVVKTSYELNVKKIVNELKAQKEKEVDFHINILRIYGISKLDNQYSLVLEYTDGGSLYFYLKENFTKLEWDDKYCLASQLASAIDFIHSKGIIHCNLHEENVLIHKNNIKVADFSLSKRANKASNYSNKVPDFLPYLDPKILNNVYTMKCESQLCKINFKSDIYSIGVLFWLLSSGRRPFYDKGSTQYDISLAMDIVNGKREEIIKGTPVEYSDIYTACWSDDPDERPSIQINEALDNDFEYMIDDYDLSIYDNIPNIVIDDFSLNTSDLMKKNLLLNLSDLTNNVEKIVDKLIDHLIRLHDELGYDPTEIKEIISQNIQDINKTLQIKISDWLIRNQTLSKYIFFHGFLYYNGIIVKKDEDKAFGLFSKASKSNYPIAQFYLGKLYKDPKKAFYWYQKSAENGNKHAQFYLGKCYEDGKGIEKDGFKAFECYEKAVKNGNKFAQLSLGYFYDNGIGTQVDEEKAIEWYEKSAIQEYDSAQLCLGFLYKRKKKESKKSFHWFEKAAKNGSKVAQFYLGKYYYYGTGIEKDYGKSFEWYEKSAKQGDNNALYALANLYMKGRGTEKNLEEASYLIEKAAKKGNKFAQLHLGTIYQNDKGTKKNIKRTIEWYKKSAEQGYSIAQYNLGYLYERGEGIDQNIELSLYWYEKAAKNGNKFAQLNLGYFYENGMGTQKDIKKAINWYEKSAKQEYGNAQCSLGYLYEKGKGIDQDLEKAIYWYKKATENGYEAAYYYLGNCYHYGNGVEKNEVKAFEHYKKSVEKGYLNGIYMLGYCYENGIGINIDKEKAVKLYKDAAERGNKDAQKRLELT
;
A
#
# COMPACT_ATOMS: atom_id res chain seq x y z
N MET A 1 -38.29 -7.80 16.82
CA MET A 1 -39.76 -7.64 16.74
C MET A 1 -40.22 -7.87 15.31
N SER A 2 -40.93 -8.96 15.00
CA SER A 2 -41.77 -9.01 13.80
C SER A 2 -43.16 -8.48 14.18
N ILE A 3 -43.36 -7.16 14.12
CA ILE A 3 -44.73 -6.64 14.08
C ILE A 3 -45.20 -6.84 12.65
N THR A 4 -45.86 -7.97 12.40
CA THR A 4 -46.51 -8.28 11.13
C THR A 4 -47.48 -7.15 10.77
N GLU A 5 -47.17 -6.43 9.69
CA GLU A 5 -48.05 -5.45 9.05
C GLU A 5 -49.27 -6.18 8.46
N LYS A 6 -50.35 -6.32 9.24
CA LYS A 6 -51.68 -6.22 8.64
C LYS A 6 -52.00 -4.74 8.48
N GLN A 7 -52.37 -4.35 7.26
CA GLN A 7 -52.81 -3.01 6.90
C GLN A 7 -53.86 -2.49 7.90
N ASN A 8 -53.43 -1.71 8.88
CA ASN A 8 -54.34 -0.95 9.74
C ASN A 8 -54.22 0.52 9.37
N LYS A 9 -55.33 1.10 8.91
CA LYS A 9 -55.49 2.54 8.68
C LYS A 9 -55.30 3.40 9.97
N ASN A 10 -55.01 2.77 11.12
CA ASN A 10 -54.82 3.38 12.43
C ASN A 10 -53.42 3.11 13.05
N PHE A 11 -52.31 3.21 12.29
CA PHE A 11 -50.97 3.13 12.87
C PHE A 11 -50.66 4.39 13.70
N ASN A 12 -50.62 4.25 15.03
CA ASN A 12 -50.29 5.35 15.93
C ASN A 12 -48.77 5.43 16.15
N TYR A 13 -48.11 6.38 15.47
CA TYR A 13 -46.66 6.59 15.56
C TYR A 13 -46.17 7.02 16.94
N VAL A 14 -47.03 7.69 17.74
CA VAL A 14 -46.67 8.12 19.09
C VAL A 14 -46.64 6.92 20.03
N ASP A 15 -47.63 6.03 19.95
CA ASP A 15 -47.66 4.76 20.69
C ASP A 15 -46.45 3.87 20.34
N TRP A 16 -46.06 3.83 19.07
CA TRP A 16 -44.85 3.11 18.66
C TRP A 16 -43.58 3.65 19.32
N ILE A 17 -43.43 4.99 19.40
CA ILE A 17 -42.27 5.60 20.07
C ILE A 17 -42.26 5.25 21.56
N SER A 18 -43.40 5.37 22.26
CA SER A 18 -43.50 5.02 23.68
C SER A 18 -43.07 3.57 23.93
N LYS A 19 -43.60 2.63 23.15
CA LYS A 19 -43.24 1.20 23.23
C LYS A 19 -41.77 0.96 22.87
N ALA A 20 -41.22 1.70 21.91
CA ALA A 20 -39.82 1.57 21.53
C ALA A 20 -38.88 2.04 22.65
N ILE A 21 -39.26 3.06 23.43
CA ILE A 21 -38.51 3.49 24.61
C ILE A 21 -38.63 2.45 25.73
N GLU A 22 -39.85 2.02 26.05
CA GLU A 22 -40.12 1.03 27.13
C GLU A 22 -39.35 -0.27 26.93
N ASN A 23 -39.23 -0.72 25.68
CA ASN A 23 -38.51 -1.95 25.32
C ASN A 23 -37.00 -1.74 25.06
N ASN A 24 -36.44 -0.57 25.40
CA ASN A 24 -35.04 -0.20 25.15
C ASN A 24 -34.60 -0.31 23.67
N PHE A 25 -35.54 -0.23 22.72
CA PHE A 25 -35.25 -0.25 21.29
C PHE A 25 -34.65 1.09 20.82
N ILE A 26 -35.09 2.21 21.42
CA ILE A 26 -34.52 3.54 21.21
C ILE A 26 -34.22 4.21 22.54
N THR A 27 -33.11 4.96 22.58
CA THR A 27 -32.73 5.74 23.76
C THR A 27 -33.50 7.05 23.78
N TYR A 28 -34.11 7.38 24.91
CA TYR A 28 -34.71 8.68 25.16
C TYR A 28 -33.73 9.58 25.91
N TYR A 29 -33.50 10.78 25.39
CA TYR A 29 -32.67 11.82 25.99
C TYR A 29 -33.56 12.93 26.54
N ASP A 30 -33.48 13.21 27.84
CA ASP A 30 -34.18 14.36 28.41
C ASP A 30 -33.60 15.66 27.82
N TYR A 31 -34.47 16.48 27.24
CA TYR A 31 -34.09 17.74 26.60
C TYR A 31 -33.40 18.71 27.56
N ASN A 32 -33.76 18.66 28.85
CA ASN A 32 -33.22 19.53 29.89
C ASN A 32 -31.78 19.16 30.28
N GLU A 33 -31.34 17.94 29.99
CA GLU A 33 -29.98 17.48 30.27
C GLU A 33 -28.95 17.92 29.22
N PHE A 34 -29.42 18.48 28.10
CA PHE A 34 -28.53 19.09 27.11
C PHE A 34 -27.98 20.43 27.60
N LYS A 35 -26.65 20.52 27.69
CA LYS A 35 -25.88 21.72 28.06
C LYS A 35 -25.15 22.30 26.84
N ASN A 36 -24.64 23.52 26.97
CA ASN A 36 -23.87 24.22 25.92
C ASN A 36 -24.58 24.30 24.56
N LYS A 37 -25.90 24.52 24.56
CA LYS A 37 -26.73 24.57 23.34
C LYS A 37 -26.25 25.71 22.43
N LYS A 38 -25.57 25.37 21.34
CA LYS A 38 -25.15 26.31 20.28
C LYS A 38 -25.96 26.03 19.03
N LYS A 39 -26.73 27.02 18.57
CA LYS A 39 -27.43 26.91 17.29
C LYS A 39 -26.37 26.75 16.19
N ILE A 40 -26.60 25.80 15.28
CA ILE A 40 -25.76 25.66 14.10
C ILE A 40 -26.31 26.69 13.09
N GLU A 41 -25.61 27.82 12.95
CA GLU A 41 -25.94 28.83 11.94
C GLU A 41 -25.78 28.19 10.55
N ASN A 42 -26.74 28.45 9.64
CA ASN A 42 -26.92 27.92 8.28
C ASN A 42 -28.03 26.88 8.05
N SER A 43 -28.87 26.55 9.04
CA SER A 43 -30.19 25.99 8.71
C SER A 43 -31.07 27.12 8.15
N ASN A 44 -31.33 27.13 6.84
CA ASN A 44 -32.36 27.99 6.24
C ASN A 44 -33.62 27.99 7.14
N ASN A 45 -34.30 29.14 7.29
CA ASN A 45 -35.46 29.32 8.18
C ASN A 45 -36.61 28.32 7.93
N PHE A 46 -36.55 27.51 6.87
CA PHE A 46 -37.49 26.45 6.51
C PHE A 46 -37.17 25.05 7.08
N VAL A 47 -35.97 24.79 7.62
CA VAL A 47 -35.51 23.40 7.98
C VAL A 47 -35.74 23.03 9.45
N GLY A 48 -36.00 24.01 10.34
CA GLY A 48 -36.24 23.83 11.78
C GLY A 48 -35.01 24.11 12.67
N LYS A 49 -35.12 23.90 13.99
CA LYS A 49 -34.05 24.25 14.94
C LYS A 49 -33.05 23.09 15.06
N ILE A 50 -31.81 23.35 14.67
CA ILE A 50 -30.69 22.43 14.86
C ILE A 50 -29.70 23.07 15.83
N PHE A 51 -29.35 22.35 16.90
CA PHE A 51 -28.33 22.81 17.84
C PHE A 51 -27.34 21.71 18.21
N LYS A 52 -26.09 22.12 18.39
CA LYS A 52 -25.02 21.33 19.00
C LYS A 52 -25.17 21.42 20.52
N ALA A 53 -25.07 20.28 21.21
CA ALA A 53 -25.14 20.23 22.67
C ALA A 53 -24.29 19.10 23.23
N ASN A 54 -23.99 19.20 24.53
CA ASN A 54 -23.40 18.12 25.33
C ASN A 54 -24.48 17.51 26.21
N TRP A 55 -24.54 16.19 26.33
CA TRP A 55 -25.49 15.52 27.22
C TRP A 55 -24.87 15.25 28.58
N ASN A 56 -25.54 15.63 29.67
CA ASN A 56 -25.23 15.25 31.06
C ASN A 56 -23.74 15.37 31.47
N ASN A 57 -23.13 16.55 31.30
CA ASN A 57 -21.71 16.85 31.59
C ASN A 57 -20.68 15.99 30.84
N THR A 58 -21.08 15.21 29.83
CA THR A 58 -20.12 14.51 28.97
C THR A 58 -19.43 15.50 28.02
N ASN A 59 -18.19 15.21 27.64
CA ASN A 59 -17.49 15.95 26.58
C ASN A 59 -17.93 15.56 25.16
N THR A 60 -18.94 14.69 25.03
CA THR A 60 -19.46 14.22 23.75
C THR A 60 -20.32 15.30 23.12
N ASN A 61 -19.99 15.68 21.89
CA ASN A 61 -20.79 16.61 21.09
C ASN A 61 -21.88 15.84 20.35
N LEU A 62 -23.13 16.27 20.50
CA LEU A 62 -24.30 15.71 19.85
C LEU A 62 -25.04 16.81 19.08
N VAL A 63 -25.80 16.39 18.06
CA VAL A 63 -26.70 17.28 17.33
C VAL A 63 -28.14 16.92 17.67
N VAL A 64 -28.91 17.92 18.09
CA VAL A 64 -30.36 17.76 18.29
C VAL A 64 -31.07 18.50 17.16
N LYS A 65 -31.79 17.74 16.33
CA LYS A 65 -32.51 18.24 15.15
C LYS A 65 -34.02 18.21 15.42
N THR A 66 -34.65 19.39 15.43
CA THR A 66 -36.10 19.56 15.26
C THR A 66 -36.37 20.14 13.88
N SER A 67 -37.32 19.57 13.12
CA SER A 67 -37.75 20.14 11.85
C SER A 67 -39.25 20.41 11.84
N TYR A 68 -39.67 21.52 11.21
CA TYR A 68 -41.08 21.78 10.93
C TYR A 68 -41.71 20.71 10.03
N GLU A 69 -40.89 20.00 9.24
CA GLU A 69 -41.30 18.87 8.43
C GLU A 69 -41.06 17.49 9.07
N LEU A 70 -40.34 17.41 10.21
CA LEU A 70 -40.18 16.17 10.98
C LEU A 70 -41.47 15.92 11.76
N ASN A 71 -42.46 15.32 11.10
CA ASN A 71 -43.56 14.71 11.82
C ASN A 71 -43.11 13.38 12.46
N VAL A 72 -43.88 12.91 13.44
CA VAL A 72 -43.61 11.67 14.18
C VAL A 72 -43.44 10.47 13.22
N LYS A 73 -44.15 10.47 12.10
CA LYS A 73 -44.02 9.44 11.05
C LYS A 73 -42.62 9.41 10.41
N LYS A 74 -42.04 10.55 10.04
CA LYS A 74 -40.68 10.61 9.48
C LYS A 74 -39.64 10.13 10.50
N ILE A 75 -39.76 10.52 11.76
CA ILE A 75 -38.87 10.06 12.85
C ILE A 75 -38.92 8.55 13.01
N VAL A 76 -40.12 7.97 13.05
CA VAL A 76 -40.30 6.52 13.17
C VAL A 76 -39.76 5.78 11.96
N ASN A 77 -39.97 6.31 10.75
CA ASN A 77 -39.43 5.72 9.53
C ASN A 77 -37.90 5.72 9.52
N GLU A 78 -37.27 6.83 9.91
CA GLU A 78 -35.82 6.95 10.04
C GLU A 78 -35.25 5.94 11.06
N LEU A 79 -35.84 5.88 12.25
CA LEU A 79 -35.43 4.95 13.31
C LEU A 79 -35.59 3.49 12.88
N LYS A 80 -36.67 3.16 12.16
CA LYS A 80 -36.87 1.81 11.61
C LYS A 80 -35.85 1.49 10.52
N ALA A 81 -35.61 2.41 9.59
CA ALA A 81 -34.62 2.20 8.53
C ALA A 81 -33.23 1.95 9.11
N GLN A 82 -32.83 2.69 10.16
CA GLN A 82 -31.51 2.56 10.75
C GLN A 82 -31.38 1.40 11.76
N LYS A 83 -32.27 1.33 12.75
CA LYS A 83 -32.16 0.38 13.88
C LYS A 83 -32.78 -0.98 13.63
N GLU A 84 -33.84 -1.07 12.82
CA GLU A 84 -34.49 -2.36 12.52
C GLU A 84 -33.71 -3.19 11.48
N LYS A 85 -32.82 -2.53 10.72
CA LYS A 85 -31.96 -3.15 9.70
C LYS A 85 -30.47 -3.15 10.06
N GLU A 86 -30.14 -2.64 11.25
CA GLU A 86 -28.78 -2.57 11.78
C GLU A 86 -27.82 -1.94 10.77
N VAL A 87 -28.10 -0.70 10.32
CA VAL A 87 -27.19 0.00 9.39
C VAL A 87 -26.33 1.07 10.09
N ASP A 88 -26.65 1.43 11.32
CA ASP A 88 -25.99 2.51 12.07
C ASP A 88 -24.57 2.18 12.59
N PHE A 89 -24.10 0.94 12.38
CA PHE A 89 -22.72 0.54 12.67
C PHE A 89 -21.75 0.80 11.50
N HIS A 90 -22.25 1.02 10.28
CA HIS A 90 -21.38 1.30 9.14
C HIS A 90 -20.72 2.67 9.32
N ILE A 91 -19.39 2.72 9.17
CA ILE A 91 -18.61 3.91 9.50
C ILE A 91 -19.04 5.15 8.71
N ASN A 92 -19.53 4.99 7.48
CA ASN A 92 -20.00 6.06 6.61
C ASN A 92 -21.51 6.36 6.67
N ILE A 93 -22.24 5.86 7.66
CA ILE A 93 -23.65 6.22 7.91
C ILE A 93 -23.73 7.10 9.15
N LEU A 94 -24.52 8.18 9.08
CA LEU A 94 -24.72 9.08 10.21
C LEU A 94 -25.51 8.38 11.31
N ARG A 95 -24.89 8.26 12.50
CA ARG A 95 -25.50 7.52 13.60
C ARG A 95 -26.63 8.30 14.29
N ILE A 96 -27.75 7.62 14.52
CA ILE A 96 -28.83 8.09 15.38
C ILE A 96 -28.69 7.47 16.77
N TYR A 97 -28.36 8.31 17.76
CA TYR A 97 -28.26 7.87 19.14
C TYR A 97 -29.64 7.62 19.76
N GLY A 98 -30.61 8.47 19.46
CA GLY A 98 -31.96 8.32 19.98
C GLY A 98 -32.86 9.51 19.68
N ILE A 99 -33.83 9.73 20.56
CA ILE A 99 -34.79 10.83 20.45
C ILE A 99 -34.85 11.67 21.71
N SER A 100 -35.33 12.89 21.57
CA SER A 100 -35.66 13.79 22.67
C SER A 100 -37.01 14.44 22.44
N LYS A 101 -37.62 15.04 23.47
CA LYS A 101 -38.91 15.72 23.37
C LYS A 101 -38.90 17.01 24.19
N LEU A 102 -39.38 18.11 23.59
CA LEU A 102 -39.63 19.39 24.25
C LEU A 102 -40.96 19.95 23.75
N ASP A 103 -41.83 20.43 24.65
CA ASP A 103 -43.10 21.10 24.31
C ASP A 103 -43.95 20.34 23.26
N ASN A 104 -44.07 19.01 23.42
CA ASN A 104 -44.75 18.10 22.49
C ASN A 104 -44.12 17.95 21.09
N GLN A 105 -42.92 18.45 20.86
CA GLN A 105 -42.16 18.23 19.63
C GLN A 105 -41.04 17.21 19.85
N TYR A 106 -41.05 16.15 19.04
CA TYR A 106 -39.98 15.15 19.02
C TYR A 106 -38.77 15.66 18.22
N SER A 107 -37.58 15.30 18.69
CA SER A 107 -36.29 15.62 18.08
C SER A 107 -35.47 14.36 17.88
N LEU A 108 -34.63 14.32 16.84
CA LEU A 108 -33.60 13.29 16.69
C LEU A 108 -32.31 13.74 17.37
N VAL A 109 -31.64 12.82 18.06
CA VAL A 109 -30.32 12.99 18.66
C VAL A 109 -29.30 12.24 17.80
N LEU A 110 -28.42 13.00 17.16
CA LEU A 110 -27.55 12.54 16.07
C LEU A 110 -26.07 12.69 16.43
N GLU A 111 -25.23 11.91 15.74
CA GLU A 111 -23.79 12.12 15.65
C GLU A 111 -23.45 13.55 15.19
N TYR A 112 -22.45 14.15 15.83
CA TYR A 112 -21.95 15.46 15.43
C TYR A 112 -20.92 15.34 14.32
N THR A 113 -21.16 16.04 13.22
CA THR A 113 -20.26 16.17 12.08
C THR A 113 -19.63 17.57 12.06
N ASP A 114 -18.31 17.67 11.88
CA ASP A 114 -17.55 18.92 11.92
C ASP A 114 -17.38 19.59 10.55
N GLY A 115 -17.54 18.86 9.45
CA GLY A 115 -17.38 19.36 8.08
C GLY A 115 -18.66 19.83 7.38
N GLY A 116 -19.81 19.79 8.05
CA GLY A 116 -21.09 20.19 7.45
C GLY A 116 -21.57 19.26 6.33
N SER A 117 -22.40 19.76 5.42
CA SER A 117 -22.80 19.00 4.22
C SER A 117 -21.70 18.99 3.17
N LEU A 118 -21.74 18.01 2.26
CA LEU A 118 -20.73 17.83 1.22
C LEU A 118 -20.59 19.09 0.37
N TYR A 119 -21.69 19.78 0.08
CA TYR A 119 -21.65 21.03 -0.67
C TYR A 119 -20.86 22.13 0.04
N PHE A 120 -21.15 22.37 1.33
CA PHE A 120 -20.41 23.37 2.11
C PHE A 120 -18.93 22.98 2.25
N TYR A 121 -18.66 21.71 2.49
CA TYR A 121 -17.30 21.20 2.58
C TYR A 121 -16.50 21.46 1.29
N LEU A 122 -17.08 21.15 0.13
CA LEU A 122 -16.44 21.42 -1.16
C LEU A 122 -16.32 22.93 -1.41
N LYS A 123 -17.33 23.74 -1.11
CA LYS A 123 -17.25 25.19 -1.28
C LYS A 123 -16.04 25.80 -0.55
N GLU A 124 -15.68 25.28 0.62
CA GLU A 124 -14.55 25.77 1.42
C GLU A 124 -13.21 25.08 1.11
N ASN A 125 -13.23 23.82 0.68
CA ASN A 125 -12.03 22.98 0.61
C ASN A 125 -11.73 22.41 -0.78
N PHE A 126 -12.56 22.65 -1.79
CA PHE A 126 -12.41 22.01 -3.11
C PHE A 126 -11.04 22.25 -3.76
N THR A 127 -10.45 23.43 -3.60
CA THR A 127 -9.10 23.75 -4.12
C THR A 127 -7.97 23.04 -3.37
N LYS A 128 -8.25 22.43 -2.22
CA LYS A 128 -7.30 21.65 -1.41
C LYS A 128 -7.46 20.14 -1.61
N LEU A 129 -8.54 19.69 -2.27
CA LEU A 129 -8.83 18.28 -2.47
C LEU A 129 -8.18 17.79 -3.76
N GLU A 130 -7.28 16.82 -3.62
CA GLU A 130 -6.69 16.11 -4.73
C GLU A 130 -7.61 15.00 -5.24
N TRP A 131 -7.28 14.40 -6.38
CA TRP A 131 -8.08 13.30 -6.92
C TRP A 131 -8.13 12.09 -5.98
N ASP A 132 -7.04 11.76 -5.28
CA ASP A 132 -7.05 10.68 -4.26
C ASP A 132 -8.12 10.94 -3.18
N ASP A 133 -8.28 12.19 -2.72
CA ASP A 133 -9.29 12.56 -1.74
C ASP A 133 -10.70 12.45 -2.34
N LYS A 134 -10.89 12.88 -3.59
CA LYS A 134 -12.15 12.78 -4.32
C LYS A 134 -12.55 11.33 -4.58
N TYR A 135 -11.59 10.48 -4.95
CA TYR A 135 -11.75 9.03 -5.09
C TYR A 135 -12.11 8.39 -3.74
N CYS A 136 -11.42 8.77 -2.65
CA CYS A 136 -11.71 8.28 -1.32
C CYS A 136 -13.14 8.65 -0.88
N LEU A 137 -13.55 9.90 -1.05
CA LEU A 137 -14.92 10.34 -0.79
C LEU A 137 -15.93 9.60 -1.68
N ALA A 138 -15.63 9.42 -2.96
CA ALA A 138 -16.48 8.67 -3.89
C ALA A 138 -16.64 7.19 -3.50
N SER A 139 -15.54 6.53 -3.13
CA SER A 139 -15.52 5.14 -2.66
C SER A 139 -16.27 4.98 -1.34
N GLN A 140 -16.10 5.91 -0.39
CA GLN A 140 -16.87 5.91 0.87
C GLN A 140 -18.37 6.09 0.63
N LEU A 141 -18.76 6.97 -0.30
CA LEU A 141 -20.16 7.14 -0.67
C LEU A 141 -20.73 5.86 -1.30
N ALA A 142 -20.01 5.28 -2.27
CA ALA A 142 -20.44 4.05 -2.94
C ALA A 142 -20.49 2.87 -1.95
N SER A 143 -19.53 2.74 -1.03
CA SER A 143 -19.57 1.76 0.07
C SER A 143 -20.77 1.94 0.99
N ALA A 144 -21.11 3.18 1.37
CA ALA A 144 -22.29 3.43 2.19
C ALA A 144 -23.58 3.02 1.48
N ILE A 145 -23.70 3.33 0.18
CA ILE A 145 -24.89 3.00 -0.60
C ILE A 145 -24.98 1.50 -0.91
N ASP A 146 -23.87 0.84 -1.23
CA ASP A 146 -23.81 -0.62 -1.41
C ASP A 146 -24.28 -1.33 -0.13
N PHE A 147 -23.78 -0.89 1.01
CA PHE A 147 -24.14 -1.46 2.29
C PHE A 147 -25.65 -1.34 2.58
N ILE A 148 -26.28 -0.17 2.36
CA ILE A 148 -27.73 -0.04 2.59
C ILE A 148 -28.56 -0.79 1.53
N HIS A 149 -28.08 -0.88 0.29
CA HIS A 149 -28.70 -1.69 -0.77
C HIS A 149 -28.67 -3.17 -0.39
N SER A 150 -27.57 -3.67 0.18
CA SER A 150 -27.43 -5.05 0.68
C SER A 150 -28.43 -5.38 1.80
N LYS A 151 -28.90 -4.36 2.53
CA LYS A 151 -29.96 -4.49 3.55
C LYS A 151 -31.37 -4.34 2.98
N GLY A 152 -31.50 -4.13 1.67
CA GLY A 152 -32.75 -3.98 0.94
C GLY A 152 -33.38 -2.58 1.04
N ILE A 153 -32.57 -1.57 1.36
CA ILE A 153 -33.00 -0.17 1.53
C ILE A 153 -32.60 0.62 0.27
N ILE A 154 -33.55 1.38 -0.29
CA ILE A 154 -33.28 2.38 -1.33
C ILE A 154 -33.35 3.75 -0.67
N HIS A 155 -32.32 4.59 -0.83
CA HIS A 155 -32.22 5.89 -0.16
C HIS A 155 -33.27 6.89 -0.68
N CYS A 156 -33.50 6.95 -1.99
CA CYS A 156 -34.54 7.73 -2.66
C CYS A 156 -34.43 9.27 -2.56
N ASN A 157 -33.42 9.80 -1.87
CA ASN A 157 -33.23 11.24 -1.64
C ASN A 157 -31.74 11.56 -1.44
N LEU A 158 -30.87 10.92 -2.22
CA LEU A 158 -29.44 11.10 -2.10
C LEU A 158 -29.02 12.36 -2.86
N HIS A 159 -28.53 13.36 -2.13
CA HIS A 159 -28.07 14.63 -2.68
C HIS A 159 -27.08 15.30 -1.71
N GLU A 160 -26.49 16.42 -2.12
CA GLU A 160 -25.35 17.07 -1.48
C GLU A 160 -25.56 17.53 -0.03
N GLU A 161 -26.82 17.76 0.39
CA GLU A 161 -27.15 18.15 1.77
C GLU A 161 -27.37 16.94 2.70
N ASN A 162 -27.63 15.75 2.13
CA ASN A 162 -27.81 14.50 2.88
C ASN A 162 -26.53 13.67 2.98
N VAL A 163 -25.43 14.17 2.41
CA VAL A 163 -24.08 13.63 2.58
C VAL A 163 -23.31 14.61 3.46
N LEU A 164 -22.97 14.20 4.67
CA LEU A 164 -22.23 15.03 5.63
C LEU A 164 -20.77 14.64 5.69
N ILE A 165 -19.90 15.54 6.15
CA ILE A 165 -18.47 15.28 6.34
C ILE A 165 -18.11 15.30 7.83
N HIS A 166 -17.46 14.23 8.29
CA HIS A 166 -16.86 14.17 9.62
C HIS A 166 -15.40 13.70 9.54
N LYS A 167 -14.45 14.53 10.00
CA LYS A 167 -13.01 14.22 9.96
C LYS A 167 -12.55 13.71 8.58
N ASN A 168 -12.92 14.42 7.51
CA ASN A 168 -12.67 14.07 6.11
C ASN A 168 -13.30 12.76 5.62
N ASN A 169 -14.27 12.18 6.34
CA ASN A 169 -15.02 11.02 5.89
C ASN A 169 -16.50 11.35 5.64
N ILE A 170 -17.12 10.65 4.69
CA ILE A 170 -18.55 10.79 4.41
C ILE A 170 -19.39 10.14 5.50
N LYS A 171 -20.52 10.78 5.81
CA LYS A 171 -21.63 10.30 6.63
C LYS A 171 -22.95 10.51 5.88
N VAL A 172 -23.50 9.44 5.30
CA VAL A 172 -24.81 9.46 4.63
C VAL A 172 -25.93 9.55 5.65
N ALA A 173 -26.88 10.45 5.43
CA ALA A 173 -27.95 10.81 6.36
C ALA A 173 -29.32 10.92 5.68
N ASP A 174 -30.38 11.04 6.48
CA ASP A 174 -31.76 11.29 6.06
C ASP A 174 -32.38 10.18 5.18
N PHE A 175 -32.65 9.04 5.82
CA PHE A 175 -33.39 7.91 5.27
C PHE A 175 -34.91 8.10 5.35
N SER A 176 -35.43 9.31 5.58
CA SER A 176 -36.84 9.52 5.92
C SER A 176 -37.79 9.25 4.76
N LEU A 177 -37.26 9.30 3.53
CA LEU A 177 -37.92 8.92 2.27
C LEU A 177 -37.49 7.53 1.77
N SER A 178 -36.68 6.79 2.54
CA SER A 178 -36.19 5.48 2.16
C SER A 178 -37.33 4.47 2.03
N LYS A 179 -37.15 3.51 1.12
CA LYS A 179 -38.17 2.50 0.81
C LYS A 179 -37.60 1.10 0.81
N ARG A 180 -38.49 0.14 1.09
CA ARG A 180 -38.25 -1.29 0.79
C ARG A 180 -38.43 -1.50 -0.71
N ALA A 181 -37.52 -2.25 -1.33
CA ALA A 181 -37.69 -2.72 -2.70
C ALA A 181 -39.10 -3.31 -2.84
N ASN A 182 -39.93 -2.73 -3.73
CA ASN A 182 -41.33 -3.10 -4.08
C ASN A 182 -42.49 -2.15 -3.68
N LYS A 183 -42.29 -0.88 -3.26
CA LYS A 183 -43.41 0.08 -3.07
C LYS A 183 -43.25 1.40 -3.85
N ALA A 184 -44.24 1.73 -4.70
CA ALA A 184 -44.33 3.03 -5.40
C ALA A 184 -44.78 4.16 -4.44
N SER A 185 -44.41 5.42 -4.72
CA SER A 185 -44.95 6.59 -4.00
C SER A 185 -45.16 7.78 -4.92
N ASN A 186 -46.06 8.68 -4.50
CA ASN A 186 -46.34 9.95 -5.16
C ASN A 186 -45.48 11.07 -4.53
N TYR A 187 -44.90 11.93 -5.37
CA TYR A 187 -44.26 13.18 -4.97
C TYR A 187 -45.29 14.33 -4.94
N SER A 188 -45.02 15.41 -4.19
CA SER A 188 -45.88 16.60 -4.14
C SER A 188 -45.56 17.60 -5.27
N ASN A 189 -46.51 18.48 -5.59
CA ASN A 189 -46.47 19.40 -6.74
C ASN A 189 -45.48 20.59 -6.65
N LYS A 190 -44.43 20.53 -5.81
CA LYS A 190 -43.43 21.60 -5.66
C LYS A 190 -42.09 21.15 -6.24
N VAL A 191 -41.42 21.99 -7.05
CA VAL A 191 -40.10 21.68 -7.63
C VAL A 191 -39.07 21.46 -6.51
N PRO A 192 -38.48 20.26 -6.38
CA PRO A 192 -37.55 19.96 -5.29
C PRO A 192 -36.18 20.61 -5.52
N ASP A 193 -35.53 21.08 -4.46
CA ASP A 193 -34.17 21.65 -4.54
C ASP A 193 -33.07 20.60 -4.81
N PHE A 194 -33.44 19.32 -4.90
CA PHE A 194 -32.58 18.19 -5.27
C PHE A 194 -32.95 17.60 -6.65
N LEU A 195 -33.69 18.35 -7.47
CA LEU A 195 -34.14 17.96 -8.81
C LEU A 195 -33.04 17.27 -9.66
N PRO A 196 -31.79 17.78 -9.74
CA PRO A 196 -30.76 17.16 -10.57
C PRO A 196 -30.39 15.73 -10.20
N TYR A 197 -30.56 15.36 -8.93
CA TYR A 197 -30.18 14.06 -8.40
C TYR A 197 -31.28 13.02 -8.60
N LEU A 198 -32.47 13.41 -9.08
CA LEU A 198 -33.59 12.51 -9.31
C LEU A 198 -33.45 11.76 -10.63
N ASP A 199 -33.67 10.46 -10.58
CA ASP A 199 -33.75 9.59 -11.77
C ASP A 199 -34.73 10.17 -12.82
N PRO A 200 -34.30 10.38 -14.07
CA PRO A 200 -35.13 10.95 -15.13
C PRO A 200 -36.46 10.21 -15.33
N LYS A 201 -36.51 8.88 -15.15
CA LYS A 201 -37.76 8.11 -15.25
C LYS A 201 -38.73 8.41 -14.10
N ILE A 202 -38.21 8.69 -12.89
CA ILE A 202 -39.03 9.15 -11.76
C ILE A 202 -39.52 10.56 -12.03
N LEU A 203 -38.63 11.42 -12.52
CA LEU A 203 -38.89 12.83 -12.78
C LEU A 203 -39.99 13.01 -13.83
N ASN A 204 -39.96 12.23 -14.90
CA ASN A 204 -41.00 12.23 -15.93
C ASN A 204 -42.40 11.98 -15.32
N ASN A 205 -42.53 10.98 -14.45
CA ASN A 205 -43.81 10.65 -13.80
C ASN A 205 -44.37 11.76 -12.90
N VAL A 206 -43.50 12.61 -12.33
CA VAL A 206 -43.91 13.73 -11.46
C VAL A 206 -44.46 14.90 -12.28
N TYR A 207 -43.99 15.11 -13.50
CA TYR A 207 -44.28 16.31 -14.30
C TYR A 207 -45.09 16.08 -15.58
N THR A 208 -45.21 14.84 -16.09
CA THR A 208 -46.01 14.53 -17.29
C THR A 208 -47.24 13.66 -16.94
N MET A 209 -48.41 14.29 -16.83
CA MET A 209 -49.69 13.56 -16.75
C MET A 209 -50.16 13.12 -18.15
N LYS A 210 -49.50 12.13 -18.80
CA LYS A 210 -50.07 11.45 -19.99
C LYS A 210 -49.79 9.95 -20.07
N CYS A 211 -50.90 9.22 -19.92
CA CYS A 211 -51.31 7.95 -20.54
C CYS A 211 -50.44 6.68 -20.43
N GLU A 212 -50.99 5.77 -19.61
CA GLU A 212 -51.11 4.31 -19.75
C GLU A 212 -49.87 3.40 -19.88
N SER A 213 -49.89 2.43 -18.95
CA SER A 213 -49.10 1.21 -18.79
C SER A 213 -47.70 1.37 -18.17
N GLN A 214 -47.65 0.96 -16.89
CA GLN A 214 -46.48 0.70 -16.05
C GLN A 214 -45.93 1.89 -15.24
N LEU A 215 -46.48 2.05 -14.02
CA LEU A 215 -45.85 2.82 -12.93
C LEU A 215 -44.39 2.36 -12.75
N CYS A 216 -43.43 3.20 -13.13
CA CYS A 216 -42.01 2.92 -12.95
C CYS A 216 -41.71 2.86 -11.44
N LYS A 217 -41.28 1.70 -10.94
CA LYS A 217 -40.99 1.48 -9.52
C LYS A 217 -39.58 1.99 -9.21
N ILE A 218 -39.47 2.84 -8.18
CA ILE A 218 -38.17 3.20 -7.59
C ILE A 218 -37.42 1.91 -7.23
N ASN A 219 -36.18 1.80 -7.69
CA ASN A 219 -35.30 0.65 -7.46
C ASN A 219 -33.88 1.12 -7.10
N PHE A 220 -32.95 0.19 -6.88
CA PHE A 220 -31.57 0.53 -6.52
C PHE A 220 -30.85 1.39 -7.58
N LYS A 221 -31.21 1.25 -8.86
CA LYS A 221 -30.63 2.01 -9.98
C LYS A 221 -31.00 3.49 -9.95
N SER A 222 -32.06 3.86 -9.23
CA SER A 222 -32.39 5.27 -9.00
C SER A 222 -31.38 5.94 -8.07
N ASP A 223 -30.87 5.25 -7.04
CA ASP A 223 -29.79 5.79 -6.21
C ASP A 223 -28.46 5.86 -7.00
N ILE A 224 -28.21 4.92 -7.92
CA ILE A 224 -27.01 4.94 -8.79
C ILE A 224 -26.95 6.22 -9.63
N TYR A 225 -28.09 6.66 -10.16
CA TYR A 225 -28.17 7.94 -10.87
C TYR A 225 -27.76 9.11 -9.98
N SER A 226 -28.31 9.18 -8.75
CA SER A 226 -27.96 10.21 -7.78
C SER A 226 -26.47 10.20 -7.41
N ILE A 227 -25.86 9.01 -7.29
CA ILE A 227 -24.41 8.86 -7.06
C ILE A 227 -23.61 9.44 -8.22
N GLY A 228 -23.99 9.17 -9.47
CA GLY A 228 -23.32 9.76 -10.63
C GLY A 228 -23.29 11.29 -10.56
N VAL A 229 -24.42 11.90 -10.18
CA VAL A 229 -24.51 13.37 -10.02
C VAL A 229 -23.62 13.85 -8.87
N LEU A 230 -23.54 13.12 -7.76
CA LEU A 230 -22.64 13.44 -6.64
C LEU A 230 -21.15 13.26 -7.00
N PHE A 231 -20.80 12.28 -7.81
CA PHE A 231 -19.43 12.09 -8.31
C PHE A 231 -19.03 13.24 -9.25
N TRP A 232 -19.95 13.69 -10.10
CA TRP A 232 -19.71 14.90 -10.87
C TRP A 232 -19.56 16.14 -9.98
N LEU A 233 -20.34 16.26 -8.90
CA LEU A 233 -20.18 17.35 -7.92
C LEU A 233 -18.82 17.28 -7.21
N LEU A 234 -18.30 16.09 -6.88
CA LEU A 234 -16.94 15.88 -6.36
C LEU A 234 -15.86 16.27 -7.39
N SER A 235 -16.13 16.01 -8.67
CA SER A 235 -15.25 16.39 -9.79
C SER A 235 -15.24 17.91 -10.01
N SER A 236 -16.41 18.55 -9.95
CA SER A 236 -16.62 19.93 -10.38
C SER A 236 -16.52 20.95 -9.25
N GLY A 237 -16.82 20.56 -8.01
CA GLY A 237 -16.95 21.45 -6.85
C GLY A 237 -18.13 22.41 -6.95
N ARG A 238 -19.04 22.18 -7.91
CA ARG A 238 -20.16 23.06 -8.26
C ARG A 238 -21.47 22.34 -8.11
N ARG A 239 -22.52 23.11 -7.82
CA ARG A 239 -23.88 22.59 -7.77
C ARG A 239 -24.35 22.23 -9.20
N PRO A 240 -24.99 21.07 -9.43
CA PRO A 240 -25.41 20.66 -10.77
C PRO A 240 -26.43 21.61 -11.38
N PHE A 241 -26.30 21.86 -12.68
CA PHE A 241 -27.12 22.70 -13.56
C PHE A 241 -27.35 24.11 -13.03
N TYR A 242 -26.38 24.65 -12.30
CA TYR A 242 -26.48 25.95 -11.64
C TYR A 242 -25.55 26.97 -12.31
N ASP A 243 -26.08 27.76 -13.23
CA ASP A 243 -25.36 28.89 -13.83
C ASP A 243 -25.38 30.12 -12.91
N LYS A 244 -24.30 30.91 -12.93
CA LYS A 244 -24.17 32.15 -12.14
C LYS A 244 -25.24 33.17 -12.57
N GLY A 245 -26.46 33.08 -12.01
CA GLY A 245 -27.53 34.05 -12.24
C GLY A 245 -28.96 33.61 -11.91
N SER A 246 -29.27 32.30 -11.90
CA SER A 246 -30.59 31.79 -11.51
C SER A 246 -30.64 31.46 -10.01
N THR A 247 -31.78 31.67 -9.35
CA THR A 247 -31.95 31.48 -7.90
C THR A 247 -32.68 30.18 -7.52
N GLN A 248 -33.20 29.41 -8.48
CA GLN A 248 -33.90 28.15 -8.20
C GLN A 248 -34.00 27.23 -9.44
N TYR A 249 -34.10 25.91 -9.23
CA TYR A 249 -34.46 24.95 -10.28
C TYR A 249 -35.91 25.13 -10.71
N ASP A 250 -36.19 24.97 -12.01
CA ASP A 250 -37.52 25.12 -12.59
C ASP A 250 -37.98 23.85 -13.34
N ILE A 251 -39.23 23.88 -13.80
CA ILE A 251 -39.83 22.77 -14.56
C ILE A 251 -39.15 22.61 -15.93
N SER A 252 -38.56 23.68 -16.48
CA SER A 252 -37.84 23.62 -17.76
C SER A 252 -36.63 22.71 -17.65
N LEU A 253 -35.81 22.90 -16.61
CA LEU A 253 -34.68 22.02 -16.34
C LEU A 253 -35.12 20.57 -16.10
N ALA A 254 -36.26 20.37 -15.43
CA ALA A 254 -36.80 19.03 -15.22
C ALA A 254 -37.11 18.32 -16.55
N MET A 255 -37.74 19.03 -17.50
CA MET A 255 -38.01 18.52 -18.84
C MET A 255 -36.73 18.28 -19.63
N ASP A 256 -35.73 19.16 -19.52
CA ASP A 256 -34.46 18.97 -20.20
C ASP A 256 -33.74 17.69 -19.71
N ILE A 257 -33.71 17.44 -18.39
CA ILE A 257 -33.09 16.23 -17.80
C ILE A 257 -33.81 14.97 -18.27
N VAL A 258 -35.15 15.01 -18.33
CA VAL A 258 -35.98 13.92 -18.88
C VAL A 258 -35.66 13.66 -20.36
N ASN A 259 -35.33 14.71 -21.11
CA ASN A 259 -34.94 14.62 -22.53
C ASN A 259 -33.44 14.35 -22.74
N GLY A 260 -32.73 13.87 -21.71
CA GLY A 260 -31.34 13.43 -21.84
C GLY A 260 -30.28 14.50 -21.55
N LYS A 261 -30.66 15.70 -21.07
CA LYS A 261 -29.66 16.71 -20.64
C LYS A 261 -28.85 16.15 -19.47
N ARG A 262 -27.52 16.21 -19.60
CA ARG A 262 -26.53 15.83 -18.58
C ARG A 262 -25.51 16.94 -18.44
N GLU A 263 -24.76 16.89 -17.34
CA GLU A 263 -23.64 17.80 -17.13
C GLU A 263 -22.47 17.48 -18.05
N GLU A 264 -21.67 18.50 -18.37
CA GLU A 264 -20.46 18.33 -19.17
C GLU A 264 -19.32 17.73 -18.33
N ILE A 265 -18.45 16.93 -18.98
CA ILE A 265 -17.24 16.39 -18.35
C ILE A 265 -16.31 17.55 -18.00
N ILE A 266 -15.92 17.64 -16.73
CA ILE A 266 -15.03 18.71 -16.25
C ILE A 266 -13.61 18.46 -16.73
N LYS A 267 -13.03 19.46 -17.42
CA LYS A 267 -11.63 19.43 -17.85
C LYS A 267 -10.68 19.16 -16.67
N GLY A 268 -9.80 18.17 -16.83
CA GLY A 268 -8.87 17.74 -15.78
C GLY A 268 -9.39 16.62 -14.88
N THR A 269 -10.58 16.09 -15.17
CA THR A 269 -11.09 14.85 -14.55
C THR A 269 -10.42 13.62 -15.19
N PRO A 270 -9.89 12.67 -14.39
CA PRO A 270 -9.45 11.38 -14.89
C PRO A 270 -10.53 10.71 -15.72
N VAL A 271 -10.13 10.17 -16.88
CA VAL A 271 -11.05 9.55 -17.84
C VAL A 271 -11.81 8.42 -17.16
N GLU A 272 -11.09 7.62 -16.38
CA GLU A 272 -11.62 6.49 -15.63
C GLU A 272 -12.72 6.91 -14.64
N TYR A 273 -12.57 8.07 -13.98
CA TYR A 273 -13.58 8.62 -13.08
C TYR A 273 -14.77 9.22 -13.82
N SER A 274 -14.54 9.91 -14.93
CA SER A 274 -15.63 10.45 -15.75
C SER A 274 -16.47 9.36 -16.41
N ASP A 275 -15.84 8.27 -16.82
CA ASP A 275 -16.53 7.09 -17.38
C ASP A 275 -17.49 6.50 -16.33
N ILE A 276 -17.08 6.46 -15.05
CA ILE A 276 -17.92 5.98 -13.96
C ILE A 276 -19.18 6.84 -13.79
N TYR A 277 -19.05 8.15 -13.61
CA TYR A 277 -20.24 8.97 -13.34
C TYR A 277 -21.13 9.17 -14.56
N THR A 278 -20.56 9.12 -15.78
CA THR A 278 -21.36 9.16 -17.02
C THR A 278 -22.11 7.85 -17.25
N ALA A 279 -21.52 6.70 -16.92
CA ALA A 279 -22.22 5.41 -16.94
C ALA A 279 -23.40 5.35 -15.96
N CYS A 280 -23.28 6.01 -14.80
CA CYS A 280 -24.39 6.15 -13.83
C CYS A 280 -25.59 6.92 -14.39
N TRP A 281 -25.42 7.70 -15.47
CA TRP A 281 -26.43 8.59 -16.02
C TRP A 281 -27.20 8.03 -17.22
N SER A 282 -27.02 6.76 -17.58
CA SER A 282 -27.78 6.15 -18.67
C SER A 282 -29.30 6.35 -18.48
N ASP A 283 -29.96 6.70 -19.58
CA ASP A 283 -31.42 6.83 -19.65
C ASP A 283 -32.11 5.49 -19.40
N ASP A 284 -31.44 4.37 -19.69
CA ASP A 284 -31.89 3.05 -19.28
C ASP A 284 -31.29 2.66 -17.90
N PRO A 285 -32.10 2.54 -16.82
CA PRO A 285 -31.61 2.16 -15.51
C PRO A 285 -30.91 0.80 -15.48
N ASP A 286 -31.24 -0.11 -16.39
CA ASP A 286 -30.63 -1.43 -16.45
C ASP A 286 -29.21 -1.40 -17.04
N GLU A 287 -28.88 -0.38 -17.86
CA GLU A 287 -27.53 -0.12 -18.37
C GLU A 287 -26.62 0.59 -17.35
N ARG A 288 -27.19 1.22 -16.31
CA ARG A 288 -26.39 1.83 -15.25
C ARG A 288 -25.58 0.75 -14.54
N PRO A 289 -24.37 1.04 -14.04
CA PRO A 289 -23.55 0.06 -13.33
C PRO A 289 -24.23 -0.48 -12.06
N SER A 290 -23.75 -1.62 -11.56
CA SER A 290 -24.04 -2.05 -10.18
C SER A 290 -23.32 -1.13 -9.19
N ILE A 291 -23.76 -1.09 -7.93
CA ILE A 291 -23.11 -0.26 -6.90
C ILE A 291 -21.67 -0.73 -6.56
N GLN A 292 -21.22 -1.89 -7.08
CA GLN A 292 -19.83 -2.37 -7.03
C GLN A 292 -18.83 -1.50 -7.83
N ILE A 293 -19.19 -0.25 -8.11
CA ILE A 293 -18.30 0.81 -8.55
C ILE A 293 -17.07 0.93 -7.63
N ASN A 294 -17.15 0.51 -6.35
CA ASN A 294 -15.98 0.38 -5.48
C ASN A 294 -14.85 -0.42 -6.13
N GLU A 295 -15.13 -1.57 -6.73
CA GLU A 295 -14.08 -2.37 -7.40
C GLU A 295 -13.50 -1.63 -8.62
N ALA A 296 -14.30 -0.81 -9.31
CA ALA A 296 -13.82 0.03 -10.41
C ALA A 296 -13.02 1.27 -9.94
N LEU A 297 -13.38 1.83 -8.78
CA LEU A 297 -12.64 2.90 -8.09
C LEU A 297 -11.35 2.36 -7.43
N ASP A 298 -11.34 1.10 -7.01
CA ASP A 298 -10.22 0.37 -6.39
C ASP A 298 -9.31 -0.32 -7.44
N ASN A 299 -9.77 -0.51 -8.68
CA ASN A 299 -9.04 -1.22 -9.74
C ASN A 299 -7.87 -0.43 -10.35
N ASP A 300 -7.64 0.80 -9.91
CA ASP A 300 -6.41 1.52 -10.21
C ASP A 300 -5.37 1.29 -9.10
N PHE A 301 -4.45 0.36 -9.39
CA PHE A 301 -3.09 0.29 -8.82
C PHE A 301 -2.92 -0.18 -7.37
N GLU A 302 -3.97 -0.43 -6.59
CA GLU A 302 -3.79 -0.62 -5.14
C GLU A 302 -3.28 -2.03 -4.75
N TYR A 303 -3.50 -3.07 -5.55
CA TYR A 303 -3.00 -4.42 -5.27
C TYR A 303 -1.53 -4.70 -5.64
N MET A 304 -0.78 -3.73 -6.19
CA MET A 304 0.63 -3.94 -6.58
C MET A 304 1.66 -3.15 -5.77
N ILE A 305 1.25 -2.21 -4.91
CA ILE A 305 2.21 -1.26 -4.27
C ILE A 305 2.35 -1.48 -2.76
N ASP A 306 1.40 -2.13 -2.08
CA ASP A 306 1.51 -2.33 -0.63
C ASP A 306 2.49 -3.45 -0.22
N ASP A 307 2.96 -4.28 -1.15
CA ASP A 307 4.04 -5.25 -0.90
C ASP A 307 5.44 -4.67 -1.20
N TYR A 308 5.59 -3.34 -1.10
CA TYR A 308 6.91 -2.68 -1.08
C TYR A 308 7.61 -2.73 0.28
N ASP A 309 7.02 -3.42 1.26
CA ASP A 309 7.67 -3.81 2.51
C ASP A 309 7.54 -5.31 2.69
N LEU A 310 8.64 -6.05 2.43
CA LEU A 310 9.18 -7.12 3.29
C LEU A 310 10.32 -7.97 2.69
N SER A 311 10.84 -7.70 1.49
CA SER A 311 11.95 -8.54 0.91
C SER A 311 13.29 -7.85 0.61
N ILE A 312 13.51 -6.60 1.01
CA ILE A 312 14.85 -5.96 0.88
C ILE A 312 15.76 -6.32 2.09
N TYR A 313 15.25 -7.05 3.09
CA TYR A 313 15.87 -7.09 4.43
C TYR A 313 16.66 -8.32 4.83
N ASP A 314 16.86 -9.31 3.96
CA ASP A 314 17.73 -10.44 4.34
C ASP A 314 19.20 -10.21 4.05
N ASN A 315 19.58 -9.11 3.38
CA ASN A 315 21.01 -8.85 3.17
C ASN A 315 21.42 -7.36 3.25
N ILE A 316 21.54 -6.85 4.48
CA ILE A 316 22.47 -5.73 4.79
C ILE A 316 23.97 -6.07 4.55
N PRO A 317 24.47 -7.33 4.40
CA PRO A 317 25.90 -7.56 4.17
C PRO A 317 26.45 -7.06 2.82
N ASN A 318 25.65 -6.92 1.76
CA ASN A 318 26.22 -6.74 0.40
C ASN A 318 26.02 -5.36 -0.23
N ILE A 319 25.18 -4.47 0.31
CA ILE A 319 24.87 -3.19 -0.34
C ILE A 319 25.88 -2.07 -0.01
N VAL A 320 26.81 -2.27 0.92
CA VAL A 320 27.62 -1.14 1.43
C VAL A 320 29.12 -1.44 1.65
N ILE A 321 29.59 -2.68 1.48
CA ILE A 321 30.98 -3.01 1.89
C ILE A 321 32.01 -2.92 0.75
N ASP A 322 31.60 -3.09 -0.52
CA ASP A 322 32.55 -3.20 -1.63
C ASP A 322 33.12 -1.87 -2.13
N ASP A 323 32.50 -0.73 -1.79
CA ASP A 323 32.92 0.57 -2.31
C ASP A 323 32.89 1.63 -1.19
N PHE A 324 33.89 1.57 -0.31
CA PHE A 324 34.23 2.68 0.60
C PHE A 324 34.81 3.85 -0.21
N SER A 325 34.00 4.44 -1.08
CA SER A 325 34.26 5.76 -1.67
C SER A 325 33.86 6.81 -0.64
N LEU A 326 34.80 7.15 0.23
CA LEU A 326 34.63 8.14 1.27
C LEU A 326 34.72 9.53 0.66
N ASN A 327 33.57 10.14 0.43
CA ASN A 327 33.52 11.58 0.12
C ASN A 327 33.55 12.36 1.43
N THR A 328 34.74 12.51 2.02
CA THR A 328 34.97 13.59 2.99
C THR A 328 34.85 14.94 2.30
N SER A 329 34.14 15.89 2.91
CA SER A 329 33.86 17.18 2.28
C SER A 329 35.15 17.93 1.92
N ASP A 330 35.16 18.61 0.77
CA ASP A 330 36.29 19.41 0.28
C ASP A 330 36.76 20.47 1.31
N LEU A 331 35.86 20.93 2.17
CA LEU A 331 36.16 21.89 3.23
C LEU A 331 37.03 21.27 4.34
N MET A 332 36.76 20.02 4.74
CA MET A 332 37.63 19.31 5.70
C MET A 332 38.99 19.02 5.08
N LYS A 333 39.03 18.65 3.79
CA LYS A 333 40.29 18.38 3.06
C LYS A 333 41.20 19.62 3.01
N LYS A 334 40.65 20.83 2.80
CA LYS A 334 41.43 22.08 2.82
C LYS A 334 42.12 22.37 4.15
N ASN A 335 41.49 22.04 5.28
CA ASN A 335 42.07 22.25 6.61
C ASN A 335 43.20 21.29 6.95
N LEU A 336 43.46 20.28 6.12
CA LEU A 336 44.53 19.30 6.29
C LEU A 336 45.78 19.64 5.47
N LEU A 337 45.74 20.71 4.67
CA LEU A 337 46.90 21.12 3.87
C LEU A 337 48.00 21.74 4.75
N LEU A 338 49.23 21.33 4.50
CA LEU A 338 50.43 21.81 5.17
C LEU A 338 50.88 23.13 4.55
N ASN A 339 51.22 24.10 5.41
CA ASN A 339 51.99 25.25 4.96
C ASN A 339 53.49 24.86 4.82
N LEU A 340 53.92 24.63 3.58
CA LEU A 340 55.30 24.26 3.23
C LEU A 340 56.12 25.44 2.65
N SER A 341 55.54 26.65 2.52
CA SER A 341 56.20 27.80 1.88
C SER A 341 57.48 28.25 2.59
N ASP A 342 57.52 28.10 3.92
CA ASP A 342 58.56 28.66 4.78
C ASP A 342 59.80 27.73 4.90
N LEU A 343 59.78 26.57 4.25
CA LEU A 343 60.77 25.50 4.41
C LEU A 343 61.62 25.24 3.15
N THR A 344 61.52 26.11 2.15
CA THR A 344 62.09 25.93 0.79
C THR A 344 63.59 25.60 0.72
N ASN A 345 64.35 25.87 1.78
CA ASN A 345 65.80 25.63 1.83
C ASN A 345 66.23 24.30 2.50
N ASN A 346 65.30 23.49 3.05
CA ASN A 346 65.66 22.22 3.70
C ASN A 346 64.71 21.07 3.28
N VAL A 347 65.17 20.30 2.28
CA VAL A 347 64.41 19.19 1.68
C VAL A 347 64.12 18.07 2.68
N GLU A 348 65.06 17.76 3.58
CA GLU A 348 64.89 16.74 4.62
C GLU A 348 63.72 17.07 5.54
N LYS A 349 63.66 18.31 6.05
CA LYS A 349 62.55 18.77 6.91
C LYS A 349 61.20 18.73 6.21
N ILE A 350 61.15 19.00 4.91
CA ILE A 350 59.92 18.90 4.12
C ILE A 350 59.47 17.45 4.01
N VAL A 351 60.39 16.54 3.65
CA VAL A 351 60.12 15.11 3.55
C VAL A 351 59.66 14.55 4.90
N ASP A 352 60.33 14.91 5.99
CA ASP A 352 59.93 14.49 7.34
C ASP A 352 58.51 14.97 7.68
N LYS A 353 58.18 16.25 7.43
CA LYS A 353 56.83 16.76 7.65
C LYS A 353 55.77 16.04 6.81
N LEU A 354 56.08 15.72 5.55
CA LEU A 354 55.16 14.98 4.68
C LEU A 354 54.94 13.55 5.17
N ILE A 355 56.00 12.89 5.65
CA ILE A 355 55.93 11.55 6.24
C ILE A 355 55.12 11.58 7.53
N ASP A 356 55.43 12.49 8.46
CA ASP A 356 54.73 12.63 9.73
C ASP A 356 53.26 12.95 9.50
N HIS A 357 52.95 13.80 8.53
CA HIS A 357 51.58 14.12 8.14
C HIS A 357 50.87 12.91 7.52
N LEU A 358 51.52 12.15 6.64
CA LEU A 358 50.98 10.91 6.08
C LEU A 358 50.67 9.89 7.19
N ILE A 359 51.61 9.69 8.12
CA ILE A 359 51.42 8.79 9.27
C ILE A 359 50.30 9.30 10.16
N ARG A 360 50.22 10.61 10.43
CA ARG A 360 49.13 11.22 11.19
C ARG A 360 47.77 11.02 10.53
N LEU A 361 47.68 11.19 9.21
CA LEU A 361 46.45 10.92 8.45
C LEU A 361 46.02 9.46 8.59
N HIS A 362 47.00 8.53 8.57
CA HIS A 362 46.77 7.10 8.73
C HIS A 362 46.39 6.74 10.18
N ASP A 363 47.25 7.05 11.15
CA ASP A 363 47.18 6.48 12.49
C ASP A 363 46.40 7.35 13.51
N GLU A 364 46.36 8.67 13.35
CA GLU A 364 45.61 9.54 14.28
C GLU A 364 44.23 9.90 13.73
N LEU A 365 44.18 10.31 12.46
CA LEU A 365 42.96 10.84 11.87
C LEU A 365 42.12 9.77 11.19
N GLY A 366 42.73 8.64 10.81
CA GLY A 366 42.06 7.48 10.26
C GLY A 366 41.44 7.74 8.89
N TYR A 367 42.18 8.38 7.97
CA TYR A 367 41.79 8.54 6.56
C TYR A 367 42.14 7.28 5.75
N ASP A 368 41.40 6.99 4.69
CA ASP A 368 41.66 5.80 3.87
C ASP A 368 42.82 6.08 2.88
N PRO A 369 43.49 5.04 2.34
CA PRO A 369 44.62 5.24 1.44
C PRO A 369 44.33 6.13 0.22
N THR A 370 43.09 6.19 -0.26
CA THR A 370 42.65 7.03 -1.38
C THR A 370 42.59 8.50 -0.99
N GLU A 371 41.94 8.83 0.13
CA GLU A 371 41.93 10.19 0.69
C GLU A 371 43.34 10.66 1.05
N ILE A 372 44.15 9.79 1.66
CA ILE A 372 45.54 10.10 2.00
C ILE A 372 46.34 10.43 0.73
N LYS A 373 46.16 9.65 -0.34
CA LYS A 373 46.76 9.95 -1.64
C LYS A 373 46.38 11.35 -2.11
N GLU A 374 45.10 11.71 -2.09
CA GLU A 374 44.63 13.02 -2.55
C GLU A 374 45.24 14.16 -1.74
N ILE A 375 45.17 14.09 -0.41
CA ILE A 375 45.70 15.13 0.50
C ILE A 375 47.21 15.30 0.32
N ILE A 376 47.96 14.20 0.28
CA ILE A 376 49.41 14.25 0.08
C ILE A 376 49.76 14.74 -1.33
N SER A 377 48.98 14.37 -2.35
CA SER A 377 49.16 14.88 -3.72
C SER A 377 48.96 16.38 -3.77
N GLN A 378 47.91 16.91 -3.12
CA GLN A 378 47.63 18.35 -3.08
C GLN A 378 48.75 19.11 -2.36
N ASN A 379 49.17 18.64 -1.18
CA ASN A 379 50.30 19.22 -0.44
C ASN A 379 51.58 19.33 -1.27
N ILE A 380 51.82 18.34 -2.15
CA ILE A 380 52.98 18.31 -3.03
C ILE A 380 52.77 19.17 -4.28
N GLN A 381 51.55 19.31 -4.79
CA GLN A 381 51.25 20.18 -5.92
C GLN A 381 51.42 21.67 -5.56
N ASP A 382 51.15 22.03 -4.32
CA ASP A 382 51.23 23.42 -3.82
C ASP A 382 52.68 23.93 -3.68
N ILE A 383 53.69 23.05 -3.75
CA ILE A 383 55.11 23.44 -3.81
C ILE A 383 55.64 23.54 -5.24
N ASN A 384 56.61 24.43 -5.49
CA ASN A 384 57.13 24.67 -6.83
C ASN A 384 57.82 23.42 -7.46
N LYS A 385 57.80 23.33 -8.80
CA LYS A 385 58.35 22.18 -9.55
C LYS A 385 59.83 21.90 -9.25
N THR A 386 60.63 22.94 -9.08
CA THR A 386 62.06 22.80 -8.75
C THR A 386 62.26 22.08 -7.41
N LEU A 387 61.43 22.37 -6.42
CA LEU A 387 61.47 21.74 -5.10
C LEU A 387 60.95 20.29 -5.16
N GLN A 388 59.93 20.00 -5.97
CA GLN A 388 59.46 18.63 -6.21
C GLN A 388 60.58 17.74 -6.78
N ILE A 389 61.35 18.25 -7.75
CA ILE A 389 62.52 17.55 -8.31
C ILE A 389 63.57 17.31 -7.22
N LYS A 390 63.89 18.34 -6.42
CA LYS A 390 64.83 18.21 -5.31
C LYS A 390 64.41 17.16 -4.28
N ILE A 391 63.11 17.07 -3.96
CA ILE A 391 62.56 16.03 -3.08
C ILE A 391 62.80 14.64 -3.66
N SER A 392 62.48 14.44 -4.95
CA SER A 392 62.70 13.16 -5.64
C SER A 392 64.18 12.77 -5.64
N ASP A 393 65.08 13.67 -6.03
CA ASP A 393 66.53 13.43 -6.05
C ASP A 393 67.09 13.13 -4.66
N TRP A 394 66.62 13.86 -3.65
CA TRP A 394 67.02 13.65 -2.26
C TRP A 394 66.56 12.29 -1.74
N LEU A 395 65.32 11.87 -2.01
CA LEU A 395 64.82 10.55 -1.64
C LEU A 395 65.61 9.43 -2.32
N ILE A 396 66.01 9.57 -3.59
CA ILE A 396 66.85 8.59 -4.29
C ILE A 396 68.20 8.40 -3.58
N ARG A 397 68.80 9.50 -3.09
CA ARG A 397 70.11 9.48 -2.40
C ARG A 397 70.02 9.00 -0.94
N ASN A 398 68.89 9.22 -0.27
CA ASN A 398 68.73 8.98 1.17
C ASN A 398 67.87 7.74 1.48
N GLN A 399 68.32 6.58 1.03
CA GLN A 399 67.62 5.29 1.16
C GLN A 399 68.11 4.45 2.36
N THR A 400 68.57 5.10 3.44
CA THR A 400 69.13 4.47 4.65
C THR A 400 68.09 4.21 5.73
N LEU A 401 67.15 5.14 5.94
CA LEU A 401 66.07 4.99 6.92
C LEU A 401 64.80 4.43 6.28
N SER A 402 64.13 3.50 6.98
CA SER A 402 62.90 2.86 6.50
C SER A 402 61.78 3.84 6.16
N LYS A 403 61.67 4.97 6.89
CA LYS A 403 60.68 6.02 6.61
C LYS A 403 60.85 6.66 5.23
N TYR A 404 62.09 6.91 4.80
CA TYR A 404 62.39 7.49 3.49
C TYR A 404 62.23 6.48 2.36
N ILE A 405 62.64 5.23 2.60
CA ILE A 405 62.44 4.12 1.65
C ILE A 405 60.94 3.92 1.41
N PHE A 406 60.14 3.88 2.48
CA PHE A 406 58.69 3.78 2.39
C PHE A 406 58.08 4.94 1.64
N PHE A 407 58.41 6.20 2.01
CA PHE A 407 57.80 7.37 1.39
C PHE A 407 58.11 7.44 -0.10
N HIS A 408 59.33 7.10 -0.51
CA HIS A 408 59.69 6.98 -1.91
C HIS A 408 58.85 5.92 -2.64
N GLY A 409 58.61 4.77 -2.00
CA GLY A 409 57.70 3.74 -2.52
C GLY A 409 56.26 4.23 -2.64
N PHE A 410 55.78 5.00 -1.66
CA PHE A 410 54.43 5.58 -1.66
C PHE A 410 54.22 6.56 -2.82
N LEU A 411 55.23 7.36 -3.16
CA LEU A 411 55.20 8.25 -4.32
C LEU A 411 55.07 7.46 -5.64
N TYR A 412 55.81 6.37 -5.81
CA TYR A 412 55.67 5.48 -6.97
C TYR A 412 54.34 4.73 -7.01
N TYR A 413 53.86 4.24 -5.88
CA TYR A 413 52.59 3.51 -5.78
C TYR A 413 51.41 4.37 -6.23
N ASN A 414 51.45 5.66 -5.88
CA ASN A 414 50.36 6.60 -6.16
C ASN A 414 50.58 7.47 -7.42
N GLY A 415 51.79 7.50 -7.98
CA GLY A 415 52.14 8.36 -9.11
C GLY A 415 52.25 9.85 -8.73
N ILE A 416 52.84 10.15 -7.57
CA ILE A 416 53.01 11.51 -7.05
C ILE A 416 54.45 11.94 -7.29
N ILE A 417 54.69 13.06 -8.01
CA ILE A 417 56.01 13.55 -8.50
C ILE A 417 56.65 12.63 -9.56
N VAL A 418 56.51 11.31 -9.41
CA VAL A 418 57.03 10.27 -10.31
C VAL A 418 55.90 9.53 -11.01
N LYS A 419 56.18 8.94 -12.19
CA LYS A 419 55.20 8.08 -12.88
C LYS A 419 54.85 6.88 -12.01
N LYS A 420 53.55 6.52 -11.95
CA LYS A 420 53.08 5.33 -11.22
C LYS A 420 53.86 4.09 -11.67
N ASP A 421 54.44 3.37 -10.72
CA ASP A 421 55.27 2.18 -10.96
C ASP A 421 55.12 1.22 -9.77
N GLU A 422 54.26 0.20 -9.92
CA GLU A 422 53.94 -0.74 -8.84
C GLU A 422 55.11 -1.68 -8.53
N ASP A 423 55.95 -2.01 -9.52
CA ASP A 423 57.10 -2.90 -9.32
C ASP A 423 58.20 -2.21 -8.49
N LYS A 424 58.48 -0.93 -8.79
CA LYS A 424 59.39 -0.13 -7.96
C LYS A 424 58.83 0.10 -6.56
N ALA A 425 57.54 0.41 -6.46
CA ALA A 425 56.88 0.56 -5.16
C ALA A 425 56.99 -0.74 -4.34
N PHE A 426 56.74 -1.89 -4.97
CA PHE A 426 56.87 -3.20 -4.35
C PHE A 426 58.29 -3.45 -3.82
N GLY A 427 59.32 -3.16 -4.62
CA GLY A 427 60.71 -3.30 -4.22
C GLY A 427 61.08 -2.42 -3.02
N LEU A 428 60.62 -1.16 -3.03
CA LEU A 428 60.85 -0.20 -1.94
C LEU A 428 60.11 -0.58 -0.67
N PHE A 429 58.82 -0.94 -0.75
CA PHE A 429 58.05 -1.42 0.40
C PHE A 429 58.63 -2.72 0.97
N SER A 430 59.07 -3.65 0.12
CA SER A 430 59.76 -4.86 0.56
C SER A 430 61.04 -4.54 1.31
N LYS A 431 61.84 -3.58 0.83
CA LYS A 431 63.07 -3.14 1.51
C LYS A 431 62.78 -2.51 2.87
N ALA A 432 61.80 -1.60 2.96
CA ALA A 432 61.40 -0.96 4.22
C ALA A 432 60.78 -1.97 5.22
N SER A 433 60.05 -2.96 4.71
CA SER A 433 59.38 -3.99 5.52
C SER A 433 60.37 -4.93 6.24
N LYS A 434 61.57 -5.13 5.70
CA LYS A 434 62.64 -5.92 6.34
C LYS A 434 63.09 -5.36 7.69
N SER A 435 62.94 -4.05 7.88
CA SER A 435 63.25 -3.36 9.14
C SER A 435 62.01 -3.22 10.05
N ASN A 436 61.00 -4.08 9.89
CA ASN A 436 59.73 -4.04 10.61
C ASN A 436 58.97 -2.70 10.54
N TYR A 437 59.09 -1.97 9.43
CA TYR A 437 58.38 -0.70 9.28
C TYR A 437 56.89 -0.93 8.97
N PRO A 438 55.95 -0.65 9.90
CA PRO A 438 54.60 -1.21 9.87
C PRO A 438 53.77 -0.75 8.66
N ILE A 439 53.82 0.53 8.33
CA ILE A 439 53.06 1.08 7.20
C ILE A 439 53.56 0.55 5.84
N ALA A 440 54.87 0.26 5.71
CA ALA A 440 55.38 -0.38 4.50
C ALA A 440 54.86 -1.82 4.36
N GLN A 441 54.77 -2.57 5.46
CA GLN A 441 54.20 -3.92 5.47
C GLN A 441 52.72 -3.89 5.06
N PHE A 442 51.96 -2.88 5.49
CA PHE A 442 50.57 -2.69 5.08
C PHE A 442 50.43 -2.48 3.57
N TYR A 443 51.17 -1.51 2.99
CA TYR A 443 51.13 -1.25 1.55
C TYR A 443 51.67 -2.41 0.72
N LEU A 444 52.63 -3.16 1.26
CA LEU A 444 53.11 -4.39 0.66
C LEU A 444 51.99 -5.45 0.59
N GLY A 445 51.21 -5.60 1.65
CA GLY A 445 49.99 -6.43 1.65
C GLY A 445 48.99 -6.03 0.56
N LYS A 446 48.78 -4.73 0.32
CA LYS A 446 47.90 -4.23 -0.76
C LYS A 446 48.40 -4.56 -2.17
N LEU A 447 49.71 -4.67 -2.36
CA LEU A 447 50.31 -4.98 -3.68
C LEU A 447 50.34 -6.48 -3.99
N TYR A 448 50.29 -7.36 -2.98
CA TYR A 448 50.29 -8.80 -3.22
C TYR A 448 48.95 -9.27 -3.79
N LYS A 449 48.98 -9.76 -5.04
CA LYS A 449 47.82 -10.41 -5.68
C LYS A 449 47.46 -11.76 -5.05
N ASP A 450 48.44 -12.45 -4.48
CA ASP A 450 48.23 -13.70 -3.74
C ASP A 450 47.58 -13.39 -2.38
N PRO A 451 46.34 -13.83 -2.14
CA PRO A 451 45.62 -13.51 -0.91
C PRO A 451 46.32 -14.00 0.35
N LYS A 452 47.04 -15.14 0.31
CA LYS A 452 47.74 -15.68 1.49
C LYS A 452 48.94 -14.81 1.86
N LYS A 453 49.66 -14.30 0.86
CA LYS A 453 50.76 -13.37 1.07
C LYS A 453 50.26 -12.01 1.55
N ALA A 454 49.17 -11.51 0.98
CA ALA A 454 48.53 -10.28 1.43
C ALA A 454 48.14 -10.38 2.92
N PHE A 455 47.44 -11.47 3.29
CA PHE A 455 47.08 -11.77 4.67
C PHE A 455 48.30 -11.79 5.60
N TYR A 456 49.37 -12.50 5.23
CA TYR A 456 50.61 -12.55 6.01
C TYR A 456 51.18 -11.16 6.30
N TRP A 457 51.21 -10.27 5.30
CA TRP A 457 51.75 -8.92 5.48
C TRP A 457 50.82 -8.02 6.28
N TYR A 458 49.49 -8.16 6.13
CA TYR A 458 48.55 -7.48 7.02
C TYR A 458 48.70 -7.94 8.48
N GLN A 459 48.87 -9.24 8.71
CA GLN A 459 49.11 -9.78 10.04
C GLN A 459 50.41 -9.22 10.65
N LYS A 460 51.52 -9.25 9.91
CA LYS A 460 52.81 -8.70 10.36
C LYS A 460 52.74 -7.20 10.65
N SER A 461 52.06 -6.45 9.78
CA SER A 461 51.85 -5.01 9.94
C SER A 461 51.00 -4.70 11.18
N ALA A 462 49.94 -5.47 11.41
CA ALA A 462 49.06 -5.33 12.57
C ALA A 462 49.77 -5.70 13.90
N GLU A 463 50.62 -6.73 13.89
CA GLU A 463 51.50 -7.12 15.01
C GLU A 463 52.46 -5.98 15.38
N ASN A 464 52.98 -5.27 14.39
CA ASN A 464 53.84 -4.10 14.58
C ASN A 464 53.06 -2.79 14.82
N GLY A 465 51.77 -2.86 15.14
CA GLY A 465 50.96 -1.74 15.61
C GLY A 465 50.29 -0.89 14.52
N ASN A 466 50.33 -1.29 13.24
CA ASN A 466 49.62 -0.54 12.20
C ASN A 466 48.09 -0.70 12.33
N LYS A 467 47.39 0.44 12.48
CA LYS A 467 45.96 0.47 12.78
C LYS A 467 45.08 0.06 11.59
N HIS A 468 45.48 0.41 10.36
CA HIS A 468 44.74 -0.02 9.17
C HIS A 468 44.92 -1.51 8.92
N ALA A 469 46.13 -2.03 9.11
CA ALA A 469 46.38 -3.46 8.95
C ALA A 469 45.50 -4.31 9.90
N GLN A 470 45.21 -3.81 11.11
CA GLN A 470 44.26 -4.47 12.03
C GLN A 470 42.84 -4.54 11.45
N PHE A 471 42.36 -3.47 10.81
CA PHE A 471 41.08 -3.47 10.10
C PHE A 471 41.07 -4.42 8.89
N TYR A 472 42.12 -4.37 8.05
CA TYR A 472 42.22 -5.23 6.87
C TYR A 472 42.40 -6.71 7.24
N LEU A 473 43.02 -7.02 8.39
CA LEU A 473 43.06 -8.37 8.93
C LEU A 473 41.65 -8.87 9.29
N GLY A 474 40.82 -8.01 9.90
CA GLY A 474 39.41 -8.29 10.12
C GLY A 474 38.65 -8.59 8.83
N LYS A 475 38.89 -7.79 7.77
CA LYS A 475 38.31 -8.02 6.43
C LYS A 475 38.73 -9.36 5.83
N CYS A 476 39.98 -9.77 6.03
CA CYS A 476 40.45 -11.07 5.54
C CYS A 476 39.68 -12.23 6.19
N TYR A 477 39.45 -12.16 7.51
CA TYR A 477 38.65 -13.16 8.23
C TYR A 477 37.16 -13.08 7.88
N GLU A 478 36.60 -11.89 7.65
CA GLU A 478 35.20 -11.69 7.25
C GLU A 478 34.90 -12.31 5.87
N ASP A 479 35.79 -12.06 4.90
CA ASP A 479 35.61 -12.47 3.52
C ASP A 479 36.18 -13.87 3.21
N GLY A 480 37.03 -14.41 4.10
CA GLY A 480 37.83 -15.61 3.81
C GLY A 480 38.93 -15.37 2.76
N LYS A 481 39.49 -14.15 2.70
CA LYS A 481 40.55 -13.79 1.74
C LYS A 481 41.92 -14.13 2.31
N GLY A 482 42.54 -15.17 1.75
CA GLY A 482 43.89 -15.62 2.17
C GLY A 482 43.92 -16.46 3.45
N ILE A 483 42.77 -16.61 4.11
CA ILE A 483 42.56 -17.41 5.32
C ILE A 483 41.11 -17.94 5.29
N GLU A 484 40.80 -18.94 6.11
CA GLU A 484 39.40 -19.41 6.25
C GLU A 484 38.52 -18.31 6.84
N LYS A 485 37.26 -18.24 6.37
CA LYS A 485 36.28 -17.29 6.88
C LYS A 485 35.95 -17.57 8.35
N ASP A 486 36.14 -16.58 9.20
CA ASP A 486 35.98 -16.70 10.66
C ASP A 486 35.38 -15.40 11.23
N GLY A 487 34.07 -15.43 11.50
CA GLY A 487 33.36 -14.27 12.03
C GLY A 487 33.81 -13.85 13.43
N PHE A 488 34.27 -14.78 14.26
CA PHE A 488 34.73 -14.48 15.62
C PHE A 488 36.08 -13.74 15.57
N LYS A 489 37.04 -14.23 14.78
CA LYS A 489 38.33 -13.53 14.60
C LYS A 489 38.18 -12.20 13.89
N ALA A 490 37.27 -12.10 12.93
CA ALA A 490 36.95 -10.82 12.30
C ALA A 490 36.45 -9.80 13.33
N PHE A 491 35.53 -10.23 14.22
CA PHE A 491 35.03 -9.41 15.32
C PHE A 491 36.16 -8.92 16.25
N GLU A 492 37.03 -9.82 16.71
CA GLU A 492 38.16 -9.46 17.58
C GLU A 492 39.11 -8.46 16.91
N CYS A 493 39.38 -8.63 15.61
CA CYS A 493 40.21 -7.70 14.84
C CYS A 493 39.58 -6.31 14.77
N TYR A 494 38.27 -6.22 14.51
CA TYR A 494 37.57 -4.94 14.47
C TYR A 494 37.50 -4.27 15.83
N GLU A 495 37.23 -5.04 16.90
CA GLU A 495 37.21 -4.50 18.27
C GLU A 495 38.59 -3.93 18.65
N LYS A 496 39.67 -4.66 18.33
CA LYS A 496 41.04 -4.20 18.56
C LYS A 496 41.38 -2.97 17.73
N ALA A 497 40.98 -2.94 16.46
CA ALA A 497 41.20 -1.80 15.57
C ALA A 497 40.51 -0.54 16.11
N VAL A 498 39.26 -0.64 16.56
CA VAL A 498 38.51 0.46 17.17
C VAL A 498 39.16 0.94 18.47
N LYS A 499 39.56 0.02 19.37
CA LYS A 499 40.28 0.37 20.61
C LYS A 499 41.57 1.15 20.33
N ASN A 500 42.23 0.86 19.21
CA ASN A 500 43.44 1.56 18.78
C ASN A 500 43.16 2.85 17.98
N GLY A 501 41.90 3.26 17.83
CA GLY A 501 41.48 4.51 17.19
C GLY A 501 41.21 4.40 15.69
N ASN A 502 41.09 3.20 15.12
CA ASN A 502 40.68 3.03 13.73
C ASN A 502 39.17 3.33 13.59
N LYS A 503 38.86 4.39 12.84
CA LYS A 503 37.48 4.86 12.63
C LYS A 503 36.69 4.00 11.65
N PHE A 504 37.35 3.38 10.66
CA PHE A 504 36.71 2.47 9.70
C PHE A 504 36.11 1.23 10.35
N ALA A 505 36.81 0.70 11.35
CA ALA A 505 36.37 -0.46 12.09
C ALA A 505 35.08 -0.19 12.89
N GLN A 506 34.70 1.07 13.17
CA GLN A 506 33.47 1.40 13.91
C GLN A 506 32.22 0.96 13.16
N LEU A 507 32.13 1.22 11.84
CA LEU A 507 31.01 0.78 11.01
C LEU A 507 30.91 -0.75 11.00
N SER A 508 32.04 -1.43 10.77
CA SER A 508 32.10 -2.89 10.76
C SER A 508 31.71 -3.49 12.11
N LEU A 509 32.17 -2.90 13.22
CA LEU A 509 31.81 -3.35 14.56
C LEU A 509 30.32 -3.17 14.84
N GLY A 510 29.73 -2.04 14.44
CA GLY A 510 28.27 -1.83 14.53
C GLY A 510 27.49 -2.88 13.73
N TYR A 511 27.96 -3.20 12.53
CA TYR A 511 27.38 -4.24 11.67
C TYR A 511 27.47 -5.65 12.27
N PHE A 512 28.59 -5.99 12.92
CA PHE A 512 28.75 -7.28 13.59
C PHE A 512 27.81 -7.42 14.80
N TYR A 513 27.62 -6.35 15.58
CA TYR A 513 26.64 -6.33 16.66
C TYR A 513 25.19 -6.37 16.17
N ASP A 514 24.84 -5.66 15.09
CA ASP A 514 23.48 -5.68 14.52
C ASP A 514 23.08 -7.08 14.00
N ASN A 515 24.05 -7.83 13.47
CA ASN A 515 23.80 -9.13 12.83
C ASN A 515 24.25 -10.33 13.66
N GLY A 516 24.86 -10.13 14.83
CA GLY A 516 25.36 -11.22 15.69
C GLY A 516 26.46 -12.05 15.03
N ILE A 517 27.37 -11.41 14.30
CA ILE A 517 28.49 -12.09 13.62
C ILE A 517 29.67 -12.15 14.59
N GLY A 518 30.09 -13.35 14.98
CA GLY A 518 31.19 -13.52 15.94
C GLY A 518 30.88 -13.03 17.36
N THR A 519 29.65 -12.60 17.63
CA THR A 519 29.13 -12.11 18.91
C THR A 519 27.61 -12.32 18.96
N GLN A 520 26.97 -12.05 20.10
CA GLN A 520 25.51 -12.01 20.18
C GLN A 520 24.96 -10.71 19.58
N VAL A 521 23.72 -10.74 19.08
CA VAL A 521 23.04 -9.53 18.60
C VAL A 521 22.90 -8.54 19.77
N ASP A 522 23.41 -7.33 19.60
CA ASP A 522 23.42 -6.27 20.61
C ASP A 522 23.09 -4.91 19.95
N GLU A 523 21.80 -4.55 19.97
CA GLU A 523 21.31 -3.38 19.24
C GLU A 523 21.80 -2.05 19.82
N GLU A 524 22.00 -1.98 21.13
CA GLU A 524 22.47 -0.76 21.79
C GLU A 524 23.92 -0.48 21.40
N LYS A 525 24.78 -1.50 21.40
CA LYS A 525 26.15 -1.36 20.91
C LYS A 525 26.20 -1.12 19.41
N ALA A 526 25.33 -1.75 18.62
CA ALA A 526 25.25 -1.48 17.19
C ALA A 526 24.96 0.00 16.93
N ILE A 527 23.95 0.58 17.62
CA ILE A 527 23.62 2.00 17.54
C ILE A 527 24.79 2.85 18.00
N GLU A 528 25.41 2.54 19.15
CA GLU A 528 26.55 3.30 19.68
C GLU A 528 27.68 3.40 18.64
N TRP A 529 28.06 2.28 18.02
CA TRP A 529 29.14 2.24 17.04
C TRP A 529 28.75 2.91 15.72
N TYR A 530 27.52 2.71 15.26
CA TYR A 530 27.03 3.41 14.09
C TYR A 530 26.92 4.92 14.31
N GLU A 531 26.51 5.40 15.48
CA GLU A 531 26.43 6.83 15.79
C GLU A 531 27.83 7.46 15.83
N LYS A 532 28.81 6.80 16.46
CA LYS A 532 30.22 7.22 16.44
C LYS A 532 30.76 7.35 15.02
N SER A 533 30.40 6.41 14.15
CA SER A 533 30.76 6.46 12.73
C SER A 533 29.98 7.57 11.98
N ALA A 534 28.68 7.69 12.20
CA ALA A 534 27.81 8.63 11.50
C ALA A 534 28.09 10.11 11.82
N ILE A 535 28.59 10.43 13.03
CA ILE A 535 29.06 11.78 13.43
C ILE A 535 30.26 12.23 12.57
N GLN A 536 31.01 11.28 11.99
CA GLN A 536 32.11 11.55 11.08
C GLN A 536 31.65 11.64 9.62
N GLU A 537 30.35 11.86 9.40
CA GLU A 537 29.71 12.03 8.09
C GLU A 537 29.73 10.81 7.16
N TYR A 538 30.08 9.62 7.68
CA TYR A 538 29.98 8.37 6.94
C TYR A 538 28.51 8.03 6.61
N ASP A 539 28.14 8.21 5.35
CA ASP A 539 26.80 7.99 4.81
C ASP A 539 26.32 6.54 5.01
N SER A 540 27.24 5.59 4.93
CA SER A 540 27.03 4.16 5.15
C SER A 540 26.56 3.87 6.58
N ALA A 541 27.14 4.54 7.58
CA ALA A 541 26.73 4.42 8.98
C ALA A 541 25.37 5.09 9.22
N GLN A 542 25.15 6.26 8.62
CA GLN A 542 23.87 6.96 8.65
C GLN A 542 22.76 6.09 8.03
N LEU A 543 23.04 5.41 6.91
CA LEU A 543 22.13 4.48 6.27
C LEU A 543 21.81 3.28 7.17
N CYS A 544 22.83 2.69 7.80
CA CYS A 544 22.65 1.59 8.76
C CYS A 544 21.78 2.00 9.95
N LEU A 545 21.97 3.20 10.50
CA LEU A 545 21.10 3.75 11.56
C LEU A 545 19.67 3.93 11.06
N GLY A 546 19.49 4.50 9.86
CA GLY A 546 18.17 4.65 9.24
C GLY A 546 17.41 3.32 9.18
N PHE A 547 18.08 2.25 8.76
CA PHE A 547 17.53 0.90 8.71
C PHE A 547 17.29 0.26 10.08
N LEU A 548 18.22 0.40 11.01
CA LEU A 548 18.09 -0.17 12.35
C LEU A 548 16.90 0.44 13.10
N TYR A 549 16.77 1.77 13.05
CA TYR A 549 15.63 2.49 13.65
C TYR A 549 14.29 2.14 12.96
N LYS A 550 14.29 1.84 11.65
CA LYS A 550 13.11 1.36 10.93
C LYS A 550 12.71 -0.06 11.36
N ARG A 551 13.64 -1.01 11.29
CA ARG A 551 13.39 -2.47 11.46
C ARG A 551 13.05 -2.85 12.88
N LYS A 552 13.84 -2.36 13.85
CA LYS A 552 13.85 -2.92 15.22
C LYS A 552 13.15 -2.02 16.24
N LYS A 553 13.35 -0.70 16.15
CA LYS A 553 12.77 0.27 17.11
C LYS A 553 11.44 0.88 16.67
N LYS A 554 11.04 0.72 15.40
CA LYS A 554 9.85 1.36 14.80
C LYS A 554 9.80 2.88 15.03
N GLU A 555 10.97 3.52 15.15
CA GLU A 555 11.10 4.96 15.41
C GLU A 555 11.21 5.72 14.08
N SER A 556 10.08 5.87 13.37
CA SER A 556 10.04 6.45 12.03
C SER A 556 10.69 7.84 11.93
N LYS A 557 10.57 8.69 12.96
CA LYS A 557 11.21 10.02 12.98
C LYS A 557 12.74 9.96 13.01
N LYS A 558 13.33 9.09 13.83
CA LYS A 558 14.79 8.93 13.88
C LYS A 558 15.33 8.27 12.63
N SER A 559 14.59 7.28 12.12
CA SER A 559 14.90 6.65 10.84
C SER A 559 14.91 7.67 9.69
N PHE A 560 13.88 8.53 9.60
CA PHE A 560 13.82 9.63 8.65
C PHE A 560 15.04 10.56 8.77
N HIS A 561 15.35 11.01 9.99
CA HIS A 561 16.49 11.90 10.26
C HIS A 561 17.83 11.33 9.74
N TRP A 562 18.08 10.05 9.95
CA TRP A 562 19.32 9.42 9.50
C TRP A 562 19.36 9.20 7.98
N PHE A 563 18.24 8.81 7.36
CA PHE A 563 18.15 8.81 5.89
C PHE A 563 18.32 10.21 5.32
N GLU A 564 17.83 11.25 6.00
CA GLU A 564 17.97 12.63 5.54
C GLU A 564 19.43 13.07 5.48
N LYS A 565 20.21 12.76 6.52
CA LYS A 565 21.65 13.01 6.55
C LYS A 565 22.38 12.24 5.43
N ALA A 566 22.12 10.94 5.29
CA ALA A 566 22.77 10.12 4.28
C ALA A 566 22.44 10.59 2.85
N ALA A 567 21.19 11.00 2.61
CA ALA A 567 20.74 11.49 1.32
C ALA A 567 21.37 12.83 0.94
N LYS A 568 21.55 13.74 1.92
CA LYS A 568 22.29 15.01 1.77
C LYS A 568 23.76 14.77 1.45
N ASN A 569 24.35 13.70 1.98
CA ASN A 569 25.72 13.26 1.65
C ASN A 569 25.82 12.51 0.31
N GLY A 570 24.73 12.41 -0.45
CA GLY A 570 24.72 11.87 -1.82
C GLY A 570 24.31 10.40 -1.93
N SER A 571 24.02 9.70 -0.83
CA SER A 571 23.66 8.29 -0.87
C SER A 571 22.37 8.04 -1.67
N LYS A 572 22.49 7.41 -2.85
CA LYS A 572 21.35 7.10 -3.73
C LYS A 572 20.27 6.26 -3.02
N VAL A 573 20.69 5.33 -2.16
CA VAL A 573 19.78 4.46 -1.40
C VAL A 573 19.00 5.29 -0.40
N ALA A 574 19.67 6.17 0.36
CA ALA A 574 19.00 7.05 1.30
C ALA A 574 18.04 8.04 0.60
N GLN A 575 18.41 8.55 -0.57
CA GLN A 575 17.54 9.40 -1.39
C GLN A 575 16.27 8.66 -1.81
N PHE A 576 16.37 7.39 -2.23
CA PHE A 576 15.20 6.55 -2.51
C PHE A 576 14.31 6.40 -1.26
N TYR A 577 14.90 6.10 -0.09
CA TYR A 577 14.13 5.96 1.15
C TYR A 577 13.48 7.27 1.59
N LEU A 578 14.13 8.42 1.43
CA LEU A 578 13.48 9.72 1.66
C LEU A 578 12.26 9.92 0.75
N GLY A 579 12.40 9.57 -0.53
CA GLY A 579 11.28 9.58 -1.48
C GLY A 579 10.09 8.76 -0.95
N LYS A 580 10.37 7.57 -0.40
CA LYS A 580 9.37 6.69 0.22
C LYS A 580 8.72 7.32 1.47
N TYR A 581 9.51 7.94 2.34
CA TYR A 581 9.00 8.55 3.57
C TYR A 581 8.05 9.72 3.28
N TYR A 582 8.41 10.57 2.32
CA TYR A 582 7.54 11.65 1.86
C TYR A 582 6.30 11.14 1.12
N TYR A 583 6.40 10.04 0.37
CA TYR A 583 5.25 9.45 -0.32
C TYR A 583 4.18 8.93 0.65
N TYR A 584 4.61 8.22 1.70
CA TYR A 584 3.70 7.59 2.67
C TYR A 584 3.40 8.46 3.90
N GLY A 585 4.12 9.56 4.11
CA GLY A 585 4.03 10.34 5.36
C GLY A 585 4.51 9.57 6.60
N THR A 586 5.50 8.68 6.44
CA THR A 586 5.99 7.84 7.54
C THR A 586 6.95 8.63 8.43
N GLY A 587 6.48 9.13 9.58
CA GLY A 587 7.32 9.92 10.49
C GLY A 587 7.56 11.37 10.05
N ILE A 588 6.96 11.79 8.94
CA ILE A 588 6.97 13.15 8.40
C ILE A 588 5.63 13.41 7.70
N GLU A 589 5.27 14.67 7.43
CA GLU A 589 4.09 14.97 6.62
C GLU A 589 4.27 14.46 5.18
N LYS A 590 3.18 13.96 4.61
CA LYS A 590 3.13 13.45 3.24
C LYS A 590 3.32 14.60 2.24
N ASP A 591 4.24 14.43 1.30
CA ASP A 591 4.60 15.46 0.32
C ASP A 591 5.07 14.80 -0.99
N TYR A 592 4.18 14.73 -1.98
CA TYR A 592 4.52 14.08 -3.24
C TYR A 592 5.55 14.85 -4.07
N GLY A 593 5.63 16.19 -3.94
CA GLY A 593 6.63 16.99 -4.64
C GLY A 593 8.04 16.66 -4.17
N LYS A 594 8.25 16.63 -2.85
CA LYS A 594 9.54 16.19 -2.28
C LYS A 594 9.82 14.72 -2.57
N SER A 595 8.78 13.87 -2.55
CA SER A 595 8.92 12.47 -2.93
C SER A 595 9.48 12.34 -4.34
N PHE A 596 8.89 13.07 -5.29
CA PHE A 596 9.32 13.14 -6.67
C PHE A 596 10.78 13.61 -6.79
N GLU A 597 11.14 14.73 -6.17
CA GLU A 597 12.51 15.27 -6.20
C GLU A 597 13.56 14.26 -5.71
N TRP A 598 13.29 13.56 -4.61
CA TRP A 598 14.23 12.60 -4.04
C TRP A 598 14.34 11.33 -4.86
N TYR A 599 13.23 10.80 -5.40
CA TYR A 599 13.28 9.70 -6.36
C TYR A 599 14.01 10.10 -7.64
N GLU A 600 13.82 11.32 -8.13
CA GLU A 600 14.53 11.81 -9.32
C GLU A 600 16.05 11.88 -9.10
N LYS A 601 16.50 12.43 -7.95
CA LYS A 601 17.91 12.44 -7.56
C LYS A 601 18.51 11.04 -7.48
N SER A 602 17.80 10.10 -6.85
CA SER A 602 18.25 8.70 -6.73
C SER A 602 18.28 7.99 -8.09
N ALA A 603 17.26 8.20 -8.94
CA ALA A 603 17.16 7.65 -10.28
C ALA A 603 18.26 8.16 -11.22
N LYS A 604 18.66 9.43 -11.11
CA LYS A 604 19.80 10.02 -11.85
C LYS A 604 21.12 9.33 -11.50
N GLN A 605 21.29 8.89 -10.26
CA GLN A 605 22.44 8.06 -9.82
C GLN A 605 22.30 6.57 -10.21
N GLY A 606 21.21 6.23 -10.91
CA GLY A 606 21.01 4.92 -11.50
C GLY A 606 20.32 3.88 -10.62
N ASP A 607 19.74 4.29 -9.48
CA ASP A 607 18.93 3.42 -8.63
C ASP A 607 17.68 2.91 -9.37
N ASN A 608 17.54 1.59 -9.47
CA ASN A 608 16.48 0.96 -10.25
C ASN A 608 15.12 0.91 -9.52
N ASN A 609 15.10 1.01 -8.19
CA ASN A 609 13.89 1.14 -7.40
C ASN A 609 13.33 2.56 -7.51
N ALA A 610 14.19 3.56 -7.47
CA ALA A 610 13.82 4.96 -7.68
C ALA A 610 13.28 5.20 -9.09
N LEU A 611 13.87 4.58 -10.12
CA LEU A 611 13.33 4.64 -11.49
C LEU A 611 11.88 4.12 -11.56
N TYR A 612 11.59 2.97 -10.94
CA TYR A 612 10.23 2.42 -10.93
C TYR A 612 9.28 3.25 -10.07
N ALA A 613 9.73 3.74 -8.91
CA ALA A 613 8.94 4.62 -8.06
C ALA A 613 8.57 5.93 -8.78
N LEU A 614 9.54 6.53 -9.47
CA LEU A 614 9.34 7.73 -10.29
C LEU A 614 8.34 7.47 -11.43
N ALA A 615 8.43 6.31 -12.09
CA ALA A 615 7.45 5.92 -13.09
C ALA A 615 6.03 5.90 -12.53
N ASN A 616 5.83 5.29 -11.34
CA ASN A 616 4.52 5.27 -10.69
C ASN A 616 4.02 6.68 -10.34
N LEU A 617 4.90 7.60 -9.96
CA LEU A 617 4.52 9.01 -9.75
C LEU A 617 4.03 9.68 -11.03
N TYR A 618 4.73 9.47 -12.15
CA TYR A 618 4.29 9.96 -13.46
C TYR A 618 2.97 9.32 -13.92
N MET A 619 2.75 8.02 -13.68
CA MET A 619 1.47 7.38 -14.04
C MET A 619 0.29 7.99 -13.29
N LYS A 620 0.51 8.33 -12.03
CA LYS A 620 -0.53 8.85 -11.12
C LYS A 620 -0.61 10.38 -11.10
N GLY A 621 0.32 11.10 -11.73
CA GLY A 621 0.43 12.55 -11.62
C GLY A 621 0.68 13.04 -10.19
N ARG A 622 1.48 12.30 -9.40
CA ARG A 622 1.76 12.62 -7.99
C ARG A 622 3.07 13.37 -7.86
N GLY A 623 3.02 14.62 -7.42
CA GLY A 623 4.21 15.49 -7.30
C GLY A 623 4.73 16.02 -8.64
N THR A 624 4.04 15.69 -9.74
CA THR A 624 4.34 16.08 -11.11
C THR A 624 3.08 15.91 -11.97
N GLU A 625 3.07 16.39 -13.21
CA GLU A 625 1.95 16.16 -14.14
C GLU A 625 1.90 14.68 -14.59
N LYS A 626 0.70 14.14 -14.80
CA LYS A 626 0.49 12.77 -15.30
C LYS A 626 1.13 12.63 -16.68
N ASN A 627 2.08 11.70 -16.83
CA ASN A 627 2.77 11.43 -18.09
C ASN A 627 3.02 9.93 -18.28
N LEU A 628 2.15 9.29 -19.07
CA LEU A 628 2.21 7.84 -19.31
C LEU A 628 3.39 7.42 -20.21
N GLU A 629 3.84 8.31 -21.10
CA GLU A 629 4.98 8.04 -21.98
C GLU A 629 6.28 7.98 -21.16
N GLU A 630 6.51 8.98 -20.32
CA GLU A 630 7.67 9.02 -19.43
C GLU A 630 7.63 7.87 -18.42
N ALA A 631 6.46 7.57 -17.86
CA ALA A 631 6.29 6.41 -17.00
C ALA A 631 6.68 5.10 -17.71
N SER A 632 6.22 4.89 -18.94
CA SER A 632 6.54 3.68 -19.72
C SER A 632 8.04 3.57 -19.99
N TYR A 633 8.67 4.69 -20.36
CA TYR A 633 10.13 4.75 -20.55
C TYR A 633 10.90 4.40 -19.28
N LEU A 634 10.49 4.94 -18.12
CA LEU A 634 11.12 4.67 -16.84
C LEU A 634 10.90 3.22 -16.36
N ILE A 635 9.72 2.64 -16.59
CA ILE A 635 9.45 1.22 -16.33
C ILE A 635 10.40 0.35 -17.16
N GLU A 636 10.54 0.61 -18.46
CA GLU A 636 11.44 -0.16 -19.32
C GLU A 636 12.89 -0.04 -18.85
N LYS A 637 13.33 1.17 -18.51
CA LYS A 637 14.68 1.43 -17.99
C LYS A 637 14.94 0.72 -16.67
N ALA A 638 13.98 0.75 -15.73
CA ALA A 638 14.07 0.06 -14.46
C ALA A 638 14.11 -1.47 -14.66
N ALA A 639 13.27 -2.01 -15.56
CA ALA A 639 13.20 -3.43 -15.86
C ALA A 639 14.51 -3.96 -16.46
N LYS A 640 15.11 -3.23 -17.41
CA LYS A 640 16.43 -3.53 -17.99
C LYS A 640 17.54 -3.51 -16.95
N LYS A 641 17.43 -2.67 -15.92
CA LYS A 641 18.36 -2.61 -14.77
C LYS A 641 18.05 -3.64 -13.67
N GLY A 642 17.15 -4.59 -13.91
CA GLY A 642 16.88 -5.69 -13.00
C GLY A 642 15.80 -5.44 -11.96
N ASN A 643 15.06 -4.31 -11.99
CA ASN A 643 13.98 -4.11 -11.01
C ASN A 643 12.84 -5.11 -11.23
N LYS A 644 12.64 -6.04 -10.28
CA LYS A 644 11.66 -7.13 -10.39
C LYS A 644 10.21 -6.66 -10.56
N PHE A 645 9.83 -5.53 -9.95
CA PHE A 645 8.49 -4.96 -10.05
C PHE A 645 8.24 -4.35 -11.43
N ALA A 646 9.21 -3.58 -11.94
CA ALA A 646 9.18 -3.04 -13.28
C ALA A 646 9.14 -4.15 -14.35
N GLN A 647 9.85 -5.26 -14.13
CA GLN A 647 9.79 -6.43 -15.02
C GLN A 647 8.40 -7.08 -15.04
N LEU A 648 7.75 -7.26 -13.88
CA LEU A 648 6.36 -7.73 -13.85
C LEU A 648 5.46 -6.74 -14.59
N HIS A 649 5.55 -5.45 -14.27
CA HIS A 649 4.71 -4.41 -14.87
C HIS A 649 4.86 -4.40 -16.39
N LEU A 650 6.10 -4.42 -16.90
CA LEU A 650 6.37 -4.44 -18.33
C LEU A 650 5.82 -5.71 -19.02
N GLY A 651 5.88 -6.86 -18.35
CA GLY A 651 5.26 -8.09 -18.85
C GLY A 651 3.73 -7.97 -18.96
N THR A 652 3.08 -7.31 -18.00
CA THR A 652 1.63 -7.04 -17.99
C THR A 652 1.24 -6.04 -19.08
N ILE A 653 2.06 -5.02 -19.34
CA ILE A 653 1.85 -4.10 -20.47
C ILE A 653 1.80 -4.89 -21.78
N TYR A 654 2.76 -5.79 -22.02
CA TYR A 654 2.77 -6.63 -23.23
C TYR A 654 1.61 -7.64 -23.30
N GLN A 655 1.05 -8.03 -22.17
CA GLN A 655 -0.11 -8.93 -22.10
C GLN A 655 -1.42 -8.21 -22.47
N ASN A 656 -1.53 -6.92 -22.13
CA ASN A 656 -2.74 -6.11 -22.26
C ASN A 656 -2.75 -5.18 -23.48
N ASP A 657 -1.64 -5.06 -24.21
CA ASP A 657 -1.55 -4.20 -25.40
C ASP A 657 -2.62 -4.58 -26.44
N LYS A 658 -3.54 -3.64 -26.69
CA LYS A 658 -4.65 -3.77 -27.64
C LYS A 658 -4.20 -3.50 -29.10
N GLY A 659 -2.99 -2.97 -29.32
CA GLY A 659 -2.57 -2.38 -30.59
C GLY A 659 -1.97 -3.34 -31.64
N THR A 660 -1.44 -4.49 -31.24
CA THR A 660 -0.99 -5.58 -32.13
C THR A 660 -0.91 -6.84 -31.28
N LYS A 661 -1.22 -8.03 -31.82
CA LYS A 661 -1.26 -9.34 -31.11
C LYS A 661 -0.45 -9.35 -29.80
N LYS A 662 -1.14 -9.52 -28.65
CA LYS A 662 -0.56 -9.81 -27.32
C LYS A 662 0.84 -10.40 -27.48
N ASN A 663 1.90 -9.69 -27.07
CA ASN A 663 3.26 -10.18 -27.28
C ASN A 663 3.63 -11.16 -26.18
N ILE A 664 3.00 -12.33 -26.24
CA ILE A 664 3.13 -13.38 -25.22
C ILE A 664 4.58 -13.80 -24.99
N LYS A 665 5.42 -13.76 -26.05
CA LYS A 665 6.85 -14.02 -25.95
C LYS A 665 7.56 -13.00 -25.05
N ARG A 666 7.28 -11.70 -25.22
CA ARG A 666 7.82 -10.64 -24.35
C ARG A 666 7.22 -10.68 -22.95
N THR A 667 5.93 -10.98 -22.81
CA THR A 667 5.28 -11.19 -21.50
C THR A 667 6.01 -12.27 -20.70
N ILE A 668 6.23 -13.44 -21.30
CA ILE A 668 6.94 -14.56 -20.65
C ILE A 668 8.39 -14.18 -20.33
N GLU A 669 9.09 -13.51 -21.25
CA GLU A 669 10.47 -13.08 -21.02
C GLU A 669 10.59 -12.20 -19.76
N TRP A 670 9.75 -11.18 -19.64
CA TRP A 670 9.78 -10.25 -18.53
C TRP A 670 9.26 -10.85 -17.22
N TYR A 671 8.18 -11.65 -17.29
CA TYR A 671 7.72 -12.41 -16.13
C TYR A 671 8.78 -13.37 -15.62
N LYS A 672 9.51 -14.07 -16.52
CA LYS A 672 10.59 -14.99 -16.14
C LYS A 672 11.72 -14.27 -15.41
N LYS A 673 12.18 -13.11 -15.93
CA LYS A 673 13.20 -12.29 -15.26
C LYS A 673 12.79 -11.87 -13.84
N SER A 674 11.51 -11.50 -13.64
CA SER A 674 10.99 -11.13 -12.32
C SER A 674 10.84 -12.36 -11.39
N ALA A 675 10.37 -13.47 -11.94
CA ALA A 675 10.11 -14.72 -11.23
C ALA A 675 11.41 -15.40 -10.75
N GLU A 676 12.49 -15.32 -11.54
CA GLU A 676 13.83 -15.81 -11.19
C GLU A 676 14.45 -15.05 -10.01
N GLN A 677 14.05 -13.80 -9.79
CA GLN A 677 14.40 -13.00 -8.61
C GLN A 677 13.52 -13.31 -7.37
N GLY A 678 12.66 -14.34 -7.45
CA GLY A 678 11.83 -14.77 -6.34
C GLY A 678 10.48 -14.04 -6.21
N TYR A 679 10.09 -13.17 -7.17
CA TYR A 679 8.83 -12.45 -7.03
C TYR A 679 7.62 -13.36 -7.25
N SER A 680 6.86 -13.59 -6.19
CA SER A 680 5.85 -14.65 -6.12
C SER A 680 4.66 -14.40 -7.06
N ILE A 681 4.31 -13.13 -7.32
CA ILE A 681 3.26 -12.77 -8.29
C ILE A 681 3.70 -13.11 -9.72
N ALA A 682 4.95 -12.80 -10.10
CA ALA A 682 5.46 -13.15 -11.43
C ALA A 682 5.55 -14.67 -11.62
N GLN A 683 5.96 -15.40 -10.58
CA GLN A 683 5.96 -16.86 -10.57
C GLN A 683 4.54 -17.41 -10.74
N TYR A 684 3.55 -16.88 -10.00
CA TYR A 684 2.15 -17.26 -10.17
C TYR A 684 1.63 -16.98 -11.59
N ASN A 685 1.89 -15.78 -12.13
CA ASN A 685 1.45 -15.41 -13.47
C ASN A 685 2.05 -16.33 -14.55
N LEU A 686 3.32 -16.73 -14.43
CA LEU A 686 3.91 -17.75 -15.32
C LEU A 686 3.21 -19.09 -15.18
N GLY A 687 2.98 -19.55 -13.95
CA GLY A 687 2.27 -20.79 -13.68
C GLY A 687 0.89 -20.81 -14.36
N TYR A 688 0.16 -19.69 -14.25
CA TYR A 688 -1.14 -19.49 -14.87
C TYR A 688 -1.08 -19.49 -16.41
N LEU A 689 -0.11 -18.79 -17.01
CA LEU A 689 0.05 -18.76 -18.46
C LEU A 689 0.31 -20.15 -19.05
N TYR A 690 1.21 -20.93 -18.42
CA TYR A 690 1.49 -22.30 -18.85
C TYR A 690 0.32 -23.26 -18.59
N GLU A 691 -0.49 -23.02 -17.55
CA GLU A 691 -1.70 -23.80 -17.29
C GLU A 691 -2.76 -23.57 -18.37
N ARG A 692 -2.99 -22.32 -18.78
CA ARG A 692 -4.04 -21.96 -19.73
C ARG A 692 -3.64 -22.21 -21.19
N GLY A 693 -2.35 -22.10 -21.52
CA GLY A 693 -1.88 -22.20 -22.91
C GLY A 693 -2.39 -21.04 -23.81
N GLU A 694 -2.65 -19.87 -23.22
CA GLU A 694 -3.14 -18.71 -23.99
C GLU A 694 -2.00 -18.06 -24.78
N GLY A 695 -1.88 -18.40 -26.07
CA GLY A 695 -0.84 -17.88 -26.97
C GLY A 695 0.49 -18.63 -26.91
N ILE A 696 0.57 -19.71 -26.12
CA ILE A 696 1.68 -20.67 -26.07
C ILE A 696 1.13 -22.09 -25.90
N ASP A 697 1.94 -23.11 -26.15
CA ASP A 697 1.54 -24.48 -25.84
C ASP A 697 1.34 -24.65 -24.31
N GLN A 698 0.24 -25.30 -23.94
CA GLN A 698 -0.04 -25.65 -22.56
C GLN A 698 1.06 -26.56 -22.02
N ASN A 699 1.57 -26.25 -20.83
CA ASN A 699 2.61 -27.04 -20.18
C ASN A 699 2.35 -27.15 -18.67
N ILE A 700 1.69 -28.25 -18.29
CA ILE A 700 1.28 -28.49 -16.89
C ILE A 700 2.49 -28.70 -15.97
N GLU A 701 3.60 -29.28 -16.46
CA GLU A 701 4.81 -29.47 -15.65
C GLU A 701 5.49 -28.14 -15.30
N LEU A 702 5.62 -27.22 -16.28
CA LEU A 702 6.12 -25.87 -16.05
C LEU A 702 5.16 -25.05 -15.18
N SER A 703 3.85 -25.24 -15.35
CA SER A 703 2.85 -24.62 -14.49
C SER A 703 3.05 -25.04 -13.03
N LEU A 704 3.15 -26.34 -12.77
CA LEU A 704 3.41 -26.90 -11.44
C LEU A 704 4.71 -26.35 -10.86
N TYR A 705 5.80 -26.34 -11.63
CA TYR A 705 7.09 -25.80 -11.20
C TYR A 705 7.00 -24.35 -10.70
N TRP A 706 6.32 -23.48 -11.45
CA TRP A 706 6.18 -22.07 -11.09
C TRP A 706 5.21 -21.85 -9.93
N TYR A 707 4.10 -22.60 -9.87
CA TYR A 707 3.21 -22.58 -8.71
C TYR A 707 3.89 -23.06 -7.42
N GLU A 708 4.74 -24.08 -7.48
CA GLU A 708 5.51 -24.51 -6.31
C GLU A 708 6.46 -23.42 -5.80
N LYS A 709 7.13 -22.70 -6.70
CA LYS A 709 7.99 -21.56 -6.31
C LYS A 709 7.16 -20.43 -5.70
N ALA A 710 6.08 -20.02 -6.35
CA ALA A 710 5.20 -18.95 -5.87
C ALA A 710 4.59 -19.28 -4.51
N ALA A 711 4.14 -20.53 -4.32
CA ALA A 711 3.52 -21.00 -3.09
C ALA A 711 4.50 -21.07 -1.91
N LYS A 712 5.76 -21.49 -2.16
CA LYS A 712 6.86 -21.43 -1.17
C LYS A 712 7.18 -20.00 -0.77
N ASN A 713 7.05 -19.05 -1.69
CA ASN A 713 7.21 -17.61 -1.44
C ASN A 713 5.92 -16.95 -0.92
N GLY A 714 4.95 -17.72 -0.43
CA GLY A 714 3.78 -17.20 0.29
C GLY A 714 2.58 -16.80 -0.58
N ASN A 715 2.63 -16.91 -1.92
CA ASN A 715 1.52 -16.47 -2.76
C ASN A 715 0.25 -17.31 -2.55
N LYS A 716 -0.79 -16.70 -1.98
CA LYS A 716 -2.06 -17.38 -1.63
C LYS A 716 -2.79 -18.00 -2.81
N PHE A 717 -2.72 -17.39 -4.00
CA PHE A 717 -3.35 -17.91 -5.22
C PHE A 717 -2.61 -19.16 -5.73
N ALA A 718 -1.28 -19.11 -5.76
CA ALA A 718 -0.47 -20.28 -6.11
C ALA A 718 -0.61 -21.42 -5.09
N GLN A 719 -0.76 -21.11 -3.80
CA GLN A 719 -1.05 -22.13 -2.77
C GLN A 719 -2.41 -22.81 -3.00
N LEU A 720 -3.46 -22.06 -3.38
CA LEU A 720 -4.73 -22.66 -3.79
C LEU A 720 -4.53 -23.55 -5.02
N ASN A 721 -3.94 -23.02 -6.10
CA ASN A 721 -3.78 -23.76 -7.35
C ASN A 721 -2.91 -25.01 -7.17
N LEU A 722 -1.87 -24.94 -6.35
CA LEU A 722 -1.05 -26.10 -6.02
C LEU A 722 -1.82 -27.15 -5.21
N GLY A 723 -2.70 -26.71 -4.29
CA GLY A 723 -3.66 -27.59 -3.63
C GLY A 723 -4.53 -28.33 -4.64
N TYR A 724 -5.07 -27.61 -5.62
CA TYR A 724 -5.89 -28.17 -6.69
C TYR A 724 -5.12 -29.14 -7.60
N PHE A 725 -3.86 -28.84 -7.92
CA PHE A 725 -3.00 -29.75 -8.72
C PHE A 725 -2.76 -31.08 -8.01
N TYR A 726 -2.45 -31.04 -6.71
CA TYR A 726 -2.25 -32.26 -5.91
C TYR A 726 -3.57 -33.01 -5.68
N GLU A 727 -4.69 -32.31 -5.53
CA GLU A 727 -6.01 -32.93 -5.39
C GLU A 727 -6.40 -33.75 -6.64
N ASN A 728 -6.08 -33.24 -7.82
CA ASN A 728 -6.47 -33.82 -9.10
C ASN A 728 -5.36 -34.62 -9.80
N GLY A 729 -4.12 -34.58 -9.31
CA GLY A 729 -2.96 -35.22 -9.96
C GLY A 729 -2.56 -34.54 -11.27
N MET A 730 -2.60 -33.21 -11.34
CA MET A 730 -2.23 -32.47 -12.55
C MET A 730 -0.70 -32.27 -12.61
N GLY A 731 -0.05 -32.89 -13.61
CA GLY A 731 1.41 -32.84 -13.77
C GLY A 731 2.20 -33.56 -12.68
N THR A 732 1.51 -34.28 -11.78
CA THR A 732 2.09 -35.03 -10.65
C THR A 732 1.13 -36.12 -10.19
N GLN A 733 1.56 -36.99 -9.28
CA GLN A 733 0.66 -37.96 -8.66
C GLN A 733 -0.30 -37.27 -7.68
N LYS A 734 -1.55 -37.75 -7.65
CA LYS A 734 -2.56 -37.29 -6.71
C LYS A 734 -2.11 -37.50 -5.26
N ASP A 735 -2.15 -36.44 -4.46
CA ASP A 735 -1.75 -36.43 -3.04
C ASP A 735 -2.63 -35.48 -2.23
N ILE A 736 -3.70 -36.03 -1.63
CA ILE A 736 -4.68 -35.25 -0.87
C ILE A 736 -4.05 -34.60 0.37
N LYS A 737 -3.08 -35.25 1.03
CA LYS A 737 -2.44 -34.69 2.23
C LYS A 737 -1.62 -33.45 1.88
N LYS A 738 -0.90 -33.47 0.76
CA LYS A 738 -0.23 -32.27 0.23
C LYS A 738 -1.23 -31.20 -0.19
N ALA A 739 -2.35 -31.59 -0.82
CA ALA A 739 -3.40 -30.64 -1.21
C ALA A 739 -3.93 -29.87 0.01
N ILE A 740 -4.29 -30.59 1.08
CA ILE A 740 -4.77 -29.99 2.34
C ILE A 740 -3.73 -29.04 2.93
N ASN A 741 -2.45 -29.43 3.01
CA ASN A 741 -1.40 -28.57 3.55
C ASN A 741 -1.28 -27.24 2.78
N TRP A 742 -1.37 -27.29 1.45
CA TRP A 742 -1.32 -26.07 0.62
C TRP A 742 -2.59 -25.23 0.74
N TYR A 743 -3.77 -25.85 0.73
CA TYR A 743 -5.02 -25.13 0.99
C TYR A 743 -5.02 -24.48 2.39
N GLU A 744 -4.52 -25.14 3.43
CA GLU A 744 -4.43 -24.58 4.79
C GLU A 744 -3.53 -23.34 4.84
N LYS A 745 -2.40 -23.34 4.13
CA LYS A 745 -1.52 -22.16 4.05
C LYS A 745 -2.23 -20.98 3.39
N SER A 746 -3.01 -21.22 2.34
CA SER A 746 -3.78 -20.18 1.65
C SER A 746 -4.98 -19.70 2.50
N ALA A 747 -5.67 -20.62 3.15
CA ALA A 747 -6.82 -20.36 4.02
C ALA A 747 -6.46 -19.55 5.28
N LYS A 748 -5.24 -19.73 5.81
CA LYS A 748 -4.69 -18.91 6.92
C LYS A 748 -4.41 -17.47 6.51
N GLN A 749 -4.25 -17.20 5.22
CA GLN A 749 -4.20 -15.84 4.64
C GLN A 749 -5.60 -15.33 4.25
N GLU A 750 -6.64 -15.90 4.87
CA GLU A 750 -8.03 -15.50 4.73
C GLU A 750 -8.61 -15.64 3.31
N TYR A 751 -7.98 -16.46 2.46
CA TYR A 751 -8.46 -16.68 1.11
C TYR A 751 -9.68 -17.62 1.08
N GLY A 752 -10.87 -17.05 0.83
CA GLY A 752 -12.17 -17.73 0.90
C GLY A 752 -12.28 -18.98 0.01
N ASN A 753 -11.72 -18.94 -1.19
CA ASN A 753 -11.67 -20.11 -2.08
C ASN A 753 -10.94 -21.31 -1.44
N ALA A 754 -9.83 -21.07 -0.75
CA ALA A 754 -9.07 -22.14 -0.10
C ALA A 754 -9.80 -22.67 1.14
N GLN A 755 -10.45 -21.78 1.89
CA GLN A 755 -11.31 -22.17 3.01
C GLN A 755 -12.48 -23.04 2.55
N CYS A 756 -13.19 -22.66 1.47
CA CYS A 756 -14.24 -23.48 0.88
C CYS A 756 -13.72 -24.82 0.34
N SER A 757 -12.54 -24.84 -0.27
CA SER A 757 -11.92 -26.07 -0.79
C SER A 757 -11.58 -27.05 0.34
N LEU A 758 -11.04 -26.56 1.47
CA LEU A 758 -10.86 -27.39 2.68
C LEU A 758 -12.18 -27.89 3.22
N GLY A 759 -13.17 -27.00 3.32
CA GLY A 759 -14.51 -27.36 3.76
C GLY A 759 -15.06 -28.53 2.95
N TYR A 760 -14.93 -28.45 1.62
CA TYR A 760 -15.41 -29.47 0.69
C TYR A 760 -14.64 -30.79 0.80
N LEU A 761 -13.31 -30.76 0.94
CA LEU A 761 -12.51 -31.98 1.11
C LEU A 761 -12.89 -32.74 2.38
N TYR A 762 -13.03 -32.04 3.50
CA TYR A 762 -13.47 -32.63 4.77
C TYR A 762 -14.93 -33.10 4.72
N GLU A 763 -15.81 -32.37 4.01
CA GLU A 763 -17.21 -32.75 3.81
C GLU A 763 -17.33 -34.07 3.02
N LYS A 764 -16.52 -34.26 1.97
CA LYS A 764 -16.62 -35.44 1.09
C LYS A 764 -15.75 -36.62 1.52
N GLY A 765 -14.79 -36.43 2.43
CA GLY A 765 -13.84 -37.49 2.82
C GLY A 765 -13.02 -38.03 1.62
N LYS A 766 -12.71 -37.18 0.64
CA LYS A 766 -12.02 -37.61 -0.59
C LYS A 766 -10.53 -37.87 -0.29
N GLY A 767 -10.19 -39.11 0.06
CA GLY A 767 -8.80 -39.53 0.33
C GLY A 767 -8.28 -39.16 1.72
N ILE A 768 -9.18 -38.73 2.60
CA ILE A 768 -9.02 -38.57 4.05
C ILE A 768 -10.33 -39.00 4.74
N ASP A 769 -10.29 -39.25 6.03
CA ASP A 769 -11.52 -39.48 6.79
C ASP A 769 -12.43 -38.26 6.73
N GLN A 770 -13.73 -38.51 6.58
CA GLN A 770 -14.74 -37.45 6.58
C GLN A 770 -14.78 -36.76 7.95
N ASP A 771 -14.76 -35.43 7.96
CA ASP A 771 -14.75 -34.62 9.18
C ASP A 771 -15.70 -33.42 8.98
N LEU A 772 -16.98 -33.67 9.25
CA LEU A 772 -18.02 -32.67 9.01
C LEU A 772 -17.90 -31.44 9.93
N GLU A 773 -17.33 -31.61 11.12
CA GLU A 773 -17.07 -30.48 12.03
C GLU A 773 -16.02 -29.53 11.46
N LYS A 774 -14.91 -30.06 10.93
CA LYS A 774 -13.92 -29.24 10.22
C LYS A 774 -14.48 -28.64 8.94
N ALA A 775 -15.33 -29.36 8.22
CA ALA A 775 -15.99 -28.83 7.03
C ALA A 775 -16.76 -27.53 7.37
N ILE A 776 -17.61 -27.61 8.40
CA ILE A 776 -18.41 -26.48 8.88
C ILE A 776 -17.53 -25.36 9.42
N TYR A 777 -16.46 -25.69 10.16
CA TYR A 777 -15.51 -24.71 10.66
C TYR A 777 -14.94 -23.84 9.53
N TRP A 778 -14.48 -24.46 8.44
CA TRP A 778 -13.91 -23.73 7.32
C TRP A 778 -14.94 -22.95 6.52
N TYR A 779 -16.16 -23.48 6.33
CA TYR A 779 -17.23 -22.72 5.70
C TYR A 779 -17.64 -21.51 6.54
N LYS A 780 -17.74 -21.63 7.86
CA LYS A 780 -18.03 -20.49 8.76
C LYS A 780 -16.94 -19.41 8.68
N LYS A 781 -15.67 -19.80 8.77
CA LYS A 781 -14.51 -18.91 8.57
C LYS A 781 -14.62 -18.12 7.26
N ALA A 782 -15.00 -18.78 6.16
CA ALA A 782 -15.18 -18.10 4.87
C ALA A 782 -16.38 -17.16 4.85
N THR A 783 -17.48 -17.49 5.53
CA THR A 783 -18.63 -16.56 5.67
C THR A 783 -18.31 -15.33 6.53
N GLU A 784 -17.49 -15.47 7.57
CA GLU A 784 -17.01 -14.36 8.41
C GLU A 784 -16.18 -13.36 7.60
N ASN A 785 -15.39 -13.87 6.65
CA ASN A 785 -14.62 -13.07 5.69
C ASN A 785 -15.46 -12.57 4.50
N GLY A 786 -16.78 -12.79 4.52
CA GLY A 786 -17.71 -12.28 3.51
C GLY A 786 -17.77 -13.07 2.20
N TYR A 787 -17.18 -14.27 2.13
CA TYR A 787 -17.08 -15.03 0.88
C TYR A 787 -18.42 -15.65 0.45
N GLU A 788 -18.86 -15.33 -0.77
CA GLU A 788 -20.21 -15.55 -1.27
C GLU A 788 -20.59 -17.03 -1.44
N ALA A 789 -19.64 -17.85 -1.91
CA ALA A 789 -19.84 -19.28 -2.10
C ALA A 789 -19.93 -20.06 -0.77
N ALA A 790 -19.33 -19.54 0.30
CA ALA A 790 -19.35 -20.19 1.62
C ALA A 790 -20.76 -20.25 2.21
N TYR A 791 -21.56 -19.22 1.98
CA TYR A 791 -22.97 -19.19 2.37
C TYR A 791 -23.76 -20.31 1.69
N TYR A 792 -23.48 -20.59 0.41
CA TYR A 792 -24.10 -21.71 -0.31
C TYR A 792 -23.73 -23.06 0.31
N TYR A 793 -22.44 -23.30 0.61
CA TYR A 793 -22.01 -24.56 1.21
C TYR A 793 -22.57 -24.76 2.62
N LEU A 794 -22.61 -23.71 3.44
CA LEU A 794 -23.22 -23.78 4.77
C LEU A 794 -24.75 -23.97 4.70
N GLY A 795 -25.40 -23.41 3.67
CA GLY A 795 -26.78 -23.71 3.32
C GLY A 795 -27.00 -25.20 3.03
N ASN A 796 -26.11 -25.82 2.25
CA ASN A 796 -26.14 -27.27 1.99
C ASN A 796 -25.96 -28.09 3.27
N CYS A 797 -25.06 -27.68 4.17
CA CYS A 797 -24.89 -28.36 5.46
C CYS A 797 -26.21 -28.38 6.26
N TYR A 798 -26.92 -27.26 6.36
CA TYR A 798 -28.21 -27.20 7.04
C TYR A 798 -29.34 -27.90 6.28
N HIS A 799 -29.32 -27.88 4.95
CA HIS A 799 -30.35 -28.52 4.13
C HIS A 799 -30.30 -30.04 4.24
N TYR A 800 -29.10 -30.63 4.19
CA TYR A 800 -28.91 -32.07 4.23
C TYR A 800 -28.63 -32.62 5.64
N GLY A 801 -28.37 -31.75 6.62
CA GLY A 801 -27.97 -32.17 7.97
C GLY A 801 -26.52 -32.68 8.04
N ASN A 802 -25.63 -32.19 7.18
CA ASN A 802 -24.23 -32.61 7.13
C ASN A 802 -23.44 -31.91 8.23
N GLY A 803 -23.21 -32.58 9.36
CA GLY A 803 -22.42 -32.09 10.50
C GLY A 803 -23.13 -31.07 11.39
N VAL A 804 -24.32 -30.64 10.99
CA VAL A 804 -25.23 -29.80 11.77
C VAL A 804 -26.61 -30.45 11.79
N GLU A 805 -27.42 -30.11 12.78
CA GLU A 805 -28.83 -30.47 12.77
C GLU A 805 -29.51 -29.90 11.52
N LYS A 806 -30.23 -30.76 10.79
CA LYS A 806 -30.98 -30.37 9.60
C LYS A 806 -31.93 -29.23 9.95
N ASN A 807 -31.84 -28.11 9.23
CA ASN A 807 -32.65 -26.93 9.48
C ASN A 807 -32.93 -26.20 8.16
N GLU A 808 -34.10 -26.43 7.60
CA GLU A 808 -34.48 -25.90 6.29
C GLU A 808 -34.62 -24.37 6.30
N VAL A 809 -35.06 -23.76 7.42
CA VAL A 809 -35.15 -22.30 7.57
C VAL A 809 -33.76 -21.68 7.52
N LYS A 810 -32.79 -22.22 8.27
CA LYS A 810 -31.40 -21.76 8.21
C LYS A 810 -30.80 -22.00 6.84
N ALA A 811 -31.08 -23.13 6.19
CA ALA A 811 -30.63 -23.40 4.84
C ALA A 811 -31.11 -22.33 3.85
N PHE A 812 -32.42 -22.04 3.87
CA PHE A 812 -33.02 -20.97 3.07
C PHE A 812 -32.38 -19.61 3.32
N GLU A 813 -32.17 -19.24 4.59
CA GLU A 813 -31.50 -17.97 4.95
C GLU A 813 -30.08 -17.89 4.40
N HIS A 814 -29.32 -18.98 4.41
CA HIS A 814 -27.96 -19.03 3.91
C HIS A 814 -27.91 -18.98 2.38
N TYR A 815 -28.79 -19.70 1.68
CA TYR A 815 -28.91 -19.58 0.22
C TYR A 815 -29.31 -18.17 -0.20
N LYS A 816 -30.24 -17.55 0.53
CA LYS A 816 -30.64 -16.15 0.30
C LYS A 816 -29.46 -15.19 0.49
N LYS A 817 -28.68 -15.33 1.57
CA LYS A 817 -27.46 -14.52 1.77
C LYS A 817 -26.43 -14.74 0.68
N SER A 818 -26.28 -15.97 0.19
CA SER A 818 -25.39 -16.29 -0.94
C SER A 818 -25.80 -15.55 -2.22
N VAL A 819 -27.10 -15.44 -2.49
CA VAL A 819 -27.65 -14.62 -3.59
C VAL A 819 -27.42 -13.12 -3.36
N GLU A 820 -27.66 -12.62 -2.15
CA GLU A 820 -27.41 -11.21 -1.80
C GLU A 820 -25.95 -10.82 -1.99
N LYS A 821 -25.02 -11.78 -1.84
CA LYS A 821 -23.58 -11.62 -2.10
C LYS A 821 -23.14 -11.93 -3.54
N GLY A 822 -24.08 -12.22 -4.44
CA GLY A 822 -23.81 -12.38 -5.87
C GLY A 822 -23.41 -13.79 -6.33
N TYR A 823 -23.52 -14.83 -5.50
CA TYR A 823 -23.13 -16.19 -5.90
C TYR A 823 -24.17 -16.86 -6.80
N LEU A 824 -23.76 -17.22 -8.02
CA LEU A 824 -24.65 -17.76 -9.07
C LEU A 824 -25.37 -19.06 -8.65
N ASN A 825 -24.68 -20.02 -8.04
CA ASN A 825 -25.31 -21.28 -7.61
C ASN A 825 -26.27 -21.08 -6.44
N GLY A 826 -26.12 -19.98 -5.69
CA GLY A 826 -27.09 -19.55 -4.68
C GLY A 826 -28.45 -19.22 -5.31
N ILE A 827 -28.47 -18.61 -6.49
CA ILE A 827 -29.73 -18.22 -7.19
C ILE A 827 -30.51 -19.48 -7.57
N TYR A 828 -29.83 -20.47 -8.13
CA TYR A 828 -30.41 -21.77 -8.43
C TYR A 828 -30.99 -22.45 -7.18
N MET A 829 -30.23 -22.55 -6.09
CA MET A 829 -30.72 -23.19 -4.86
C MET A 829 -31.85 -22.42 -4.19
N LEU A 830 -31.87 -21.09 -4.29
CA LEU A 830 -33.00 -20.30 -3.83
C LEU A 830 -34.26 -20.58 -4.64
N GLY A 831 -34.13 -20.75 -5.97
CA GLY A 831 -35.21 -21.23 -6.84
C GLY A 831 -35.71 -22.61 -6.43
N TYR A 832 -34.78 -23.53 -6.15
CA TYR A 832 -35.09 -24.87 -5.66
C TYR A 832 -35.83 -24.87 -4.31
N CYS A 833 -35.49 -23.94 -3.42
CA CYS A 833 -36.21 -23.78 -2.16
C CYS A 833 -37.66 -23.32 -2.35
N TYR A 834 -37.91 -22.36 -3.25
CA TYR A 834 -39.27 -21.92 -3.56
C TYR A 834 -40.08 -22.97 -4.31
N GLU A 835 -39.44 -23.79 -5.14
CA GLU A 835 -40.12 -24.88 -5.84
C GLU A 835 -40.59 -25.97 -4.88
N ASN A 836 -39.73 -26.38 -3.95
CA ASN A 836 -39.95 -27.54 -3.09
C ASN A 836 -40.42 -27.20 -1.66
N GLY A 837 -40.50 -25.91 -1.32
CA GLY A 837 -40.94 -25.45 0.00
C GLY A 837 -39.90 -25.64 1.11
N ILE A 838 -38.60 -25.56 0.78
CA ILE A 838 -37.50 -25.78 1.74
C ILE A 838 -37.30 -24.50 2.55
N GLY A 839 -37.72 -24.51 3.82
CA GLY A 839 -37.56 -23.38 4.74
C GLY A 839 -38.41 -22.15 4.41
N ILE A 840 -39.27 -22.25 3.39
CA ILE A 840 -40.15 -21.19 2.90
C ILE A 840 -41.40 -21.83 2.26
N ASN A 841 -42.49 -21.07 2.15
CA ASN A 841 -43.67 -21.53 1.41
C ASN A 841 -43.36 -21.69 -0.09
N ILE A 842 -43.99 -22.71 -0.70
CA ILE A 842 -43.87 -22.97 -2.13
C ILE A 842 -44.35 -21.75 -2.94
N ASP A 843 -43.54 -21.33 -3.90
CA ASP A 843 -43.82 -20.24 -4.85
C ASP A 843 -43.20 -20.60 -6.21
N LYS A 844 -43.96 -21.33 -7.03
CA LYS A 844 -43.48 -21.85 -8.32
C LYS A 844 -43.16 -20.75 -9.32
N GLU A 845 -43.92 -19.64 -9.32
CA GLU A 845 -43.66 -18.51 -10.21
C GLU A 845 -42.31 -17.86 -9.90
N LYS A 846 -42.04 -17.66 -8.60
CA LYS A 846 -40.75 -17.12 -8.15
C LYS A 846 -39.60 -18.07 -8.39
N ALA A 847 -39.81 -19.39 -8.23
CA ALA A 847 -38.82 -20.41 -8.57
C ALA A 847 -38.42 -20.35 -10.05
N VAL A 848 -39.39 -20.31 -10.97
CA VAL A 848 -39.13 -20.18 -12.42
C VAL A 848 -38.37 -18.90 -12.74
N LYS A 849 -38.72 -17.77 -12.11
CA LYS A 849 -38.01 -16.51 -12.31
C LYS A 849 -36.53 -16.60 -11.88
N LEU A 850 -36.26 -17.23 -10.74
CA LEU A 850 -34.90 -17.44 -10.25
C LEU A 850 -34.11 -18.40 -11.14
N TYR A 851 -34.74 -19.46 -11.65
CA TYR A 851 -34.10 -20.36 -12.61
C TYR A 851 -33.75 -19.64 -13.92
N LYS A 852 -34.63 -18.77 -14.45
CA LYS A 852 -34.33 -17.98 -15.66
C LYS A 852 -33.14 -17.05 -15.44
N ASP A 853 -33.14 -16.30 -14.34
CA ASP A 853 -32.02 -15.40 -13.98
C ASP A 853 -30.70 -16.17 -13.81
N ALA A 854 -30.72 -17.33 -13.14
CA ALA A 854 -29.54 -18.18 -13.01
C ALA A 854 -29.07 -18.73 -14.37
N ALA A 855 -30.00 -19.16 -15.24
CA ALA A 855 -29.70 -19.72 -16.55
C ALA A 855 -29.12 -18.68 -17.53
N GLU A 856 -29.66 -17.46 -17.55
CA GLU A 856 -29.16 -16.32 -18.33
C GLU A 856 -27.73 -15.95 -17.92
N ARG A 857 -27.40 -16.10 -16.63
CA ARG A 857 -26.05 -15.90 -16.08
C ARG A 857 -25.16 -17.14 -16.20
N GLY A 858 -25.60 -18.19 -16.91
CA GLY A 858 -24.79 -19.36 -17.24
C GLY A 858 -24.83 -20.53 -16.26
N ASN A 859 -25.78 -20.56 -15.32
CA ASN A 859 -25.94 -21.71 -14.42
C ASN A 859 -26.52 -22.92 -15.17
N LYS A 860 -25.72 -24.00 -15.27
CA LYS A 860 -26.08 -25.21 -16.03
C LYS A 860 -27.24 -25.99 -15.41
N ASP A 861 -27.32 -26.05 -14.08
CA ASP A 861 -28.40 -26.77 -13.39
C ASP A 861 -29.75 -26.08 -13.60
N ALA A 862 -29.76 -24.75 -13.60
CA ALA A 862 -30.94 -23.94 -13.91
C ALA A 862 -31.35 -24.08 -15.39
N GLN A 863 -30.41 -24.05 -16.33
CA GLN A 863 -30.67 -24.30 -17.75
C GLN A 863 -31.35 -25.66 -17.95
N LYS A 864 -30.76 -26.72 -17.39
CA LYS A 864 -31.32 -28.08 -17.44
C LYS A 864 -32.68 -28.19 -16.75
N ARG A 865 -32.87 -27.51 -15.61
CA ARG A 865 -34.15 -27.52 -14.87
C ARG A 865 -35.27 -26.90 -15.69
N LEU A 866 -34.99 -25.83 -16.44
CA LEU A 866 -35.93 -25.14 -17.32
C LEU A 866 -36.25 -25.92 -18.61
N GLU A 867 -35.32 -26.74 -19.10
CA GLU A 867 -35.59 -27.67 -20.22
C GLU A 867 -36.56 -28.81 -19.82
N LEU A 868 -36.68 -29.09 -18.52
CA LEU A 868 -37.54 -30.14 -17.94
C LEU A 868 -38.89 -29.61 -17.42
N THR A 869 -39.17 -28.32 -17.54
CA THR A 869 -40.45 -27.67 -17.19
C THR A 869 -41.15 -27.19 -18.44
#